data_AF-A0A7S3P878-F1
#
_entry.id   AF-A0A7S3P878-F1
#
_cell.length_a   1.000
_cell.length_b   1.000
_cell.length_c   1.000
_cell.angle_alpha   90.00
_cell.angle_beta   90.00
_cell.angle_gamma   90.00
#
_symmetry.space_group_name_H-M   'P 1'
#
loop_
_entity.id
_entity.type
_entity.pdbx_description
1 polymer ?
#
loop_
_entity_poly.entity_id
_entity_poly.type
_entity_poly.pdbx_seq_one_letter_code
_entity_poly.pdbx_strand_id
1 'polypeptide(L)'
;MKGRLIVSSLCSWYSAMTATTTSSCDKNLYNAQAYHKPEAKPRPFNEIDYRSRGGPKLSYLWNPNPDEALVGQTLYLGGEVGSDGKIYFIPGHAPRVLQLDPENDILKQVGPVLPGKFKYLRGVRIGDVIYGLPCHAENVLRIQVNTGEITTLYIPYEQVIDDPVKAKQQRAQEWKYHGGNTSPVDGCIYAIPQSASYVLKIDPKTDTCTLVGPELPGRWKWYGGVVGKQDGAIYGIPHDAANVLRIHPTEGVTLHGDYPQGGHKWHGASAAPDGTIVCVPANADAVLCITPGTPGPTLFEIGDASQIKTGRHRNDTKYKFLGAMTGPDGKVYVFPSGSEFVLQVDTVQRRIQNVGPNIYDSKIETMCQNKWQNGLVDESEKCVYGIPLAAESLLRIDCNSANPKVTTWPLPAPYKGLGKFEGGVVAPNGIIYTVPNNHKAVLRIQPATWGTGQSQQEVRNGCTYQGGIATLRSSSHRVKFSLKNRKHNPKPKNRQGEKTKTLWLPEDVCSEDVFDYDTSIYDLAAAVKDILQSCGPDIVGSIRDGSTHLEDFVVPVPSLWRVVNGGQCEQAQKYLSDQIENDSKFLDLFDSFVQETVLPRFKERMVAAGAASLDEGSLTFYYQRPPTIRIQPGPGWAHVKPHNDSEYGHQYGELNFWVPFTDRDKTGVDLWCESKCEADDYHPIVAKPGQVIAFHGSACRHYVNRNKSDQTRVSMDFRVGVEGWFDPAWAMKGTTDDHGRKEVKL
;
A
#
# COMPACT_ATOMS: atom_id res chain seq x y z
N MET A 1 49.35 12.20 -16.59
CA MET A 1 47.89 12.37 -16.39
C MET A 1 47.31 11.05 -15.92
N LYS A 2 47.15 10.85 -14.60
CA LYS A 2 46.60 9.61 -14.02
C LYS A 2 45.28 9.97 -13.33
N GLY A 3 44.16 9.70 -13.99
CA GLY A 3 42.82 9.89 -13.43
C GLY A 3 42.48 8.76 -12.47
N ARG A 4 42.27 9.09 -11.19
CA ARG A 4 41.73 8.16 -10.18
C ARG A 4 40.24 7.92 -10.48
N LEU A 5 39.89 6.69 -10.87
CA LEU A 5 38.50 6.21 -11.00
C LEU A 5 37.87 6.07 -9.61
N ILE A 6 36.65 6.60 -9.42
CA ILE A 6 35.92 6.57 -8.14
C ILE A 6 34.50 5.97 -8.36
N VAL A 7 34.16 4.85 -7.69
CA VAL A 7 33.04 3.90 -8.01
C VAL A 7 31.91 3.80 -6.95
N SER A 8 31.17 4.85 -6.55
CA SER A 8 30.15 4.77 -5.45
C SER A 8 28.99 3.79 -5.74
N SER A 9 28.12 3.40 -4.80
CA SER A 9 28.00 2.15 -4.00
C SER A 9 28.96 2.05 -2.82
N LEU A 10 28.50 2.50 -1.64
CA LEU A 10 29.28 2.49 -0.39
C LEU A 10 29.62 1.07 0.11
N CYS A 11 28.84 0.07 -0.28
CA CYS A 11 29.16 -1.33 -0.02
C CYS A 11 30.20 -1.91 -1.02
N SER A 12 30.30 -1.39 -2.25
CA SER A 12 31.35 -1.81 -3.20
C SER A 12 32.63 -0.95 -3.11
N TRP A 13 32.56 0.32 -2.68
CA TRP A 13 33.72 1.21 -2.48
C TRP A 13 34.69 0.66 -1.44
N TYR A 14 34.18 0.25 -0.28
CA TYR A 14 35.03 -0.15 0.84
C TYR A 14 35.51 -1.60 0.73
N SER A 15 34.75 -2.47 0.07
CA SER A 15 35.11 -3.88 -0.15
C SER A 15 36.23 -4.04 -1.18
N ALA A 16 36.34 -3.12 -2.15
CA ALA A 16 37.38 -3.15 -3.17
C ALA A 16 38.72 -2.51 -2.74
N MET A 17 38.79 -1.76 -1.63
CA MET A 17 40.00 -1.01 -1.21
C MET A 17 40.94 -1.76 -0.24
N THR A 18 40.56 -2.92 0.31
CA THR A 18 41.48 -3.70 1.18
C THR A 18 42.35 -4.70 0.41
N ALA A 19 42.33 -4.68 -0.92
CA ALA A 19 43.04 -5.62 -1.77
C ALA A 19 44.13 -4.95 -2.64
N THR A 20 44.94 -4.04 -2.09
CA THR A 20 46.29 -3.76 -2.64
C THR A 20 47.19 -2.99 -1.66
N THR A 21 48.40 -3.55 -1.48
CA THR A 21 49.67 -2.93 -1.04
C THR A 21 49.82 -2.45 0.41
N THR A 22 50.54 -3.27 1.17
CA THR A 22 51.52 -2.86 2.17
C THR A 22 52.56 -1.88 1.58
N SER A 23 52.69 -0.66 2.10
CA SER A 23 53.99 -0.06 2.50
C SER A 23 53.87 1.37 3.04
N SER A 24 54.67 1.62 4.09
CA SER A 24 55.27 2.90 4.52
C SER A 24 54.39 4.13 4.79
N CYS A 25 54.20 4.35 6.09
CA CYS A 25 54.29 5.61 6.83
C CYS A 25 54.76 6.86 6.05
N ASP A 26 53.99 7.94 6.13
CA ASP A 26 54.55 9.27 6.36
C ASP A 26 53.53 10.19 7.06
N LYS A 27 53.94 10.67 8.24
CA LYS A 27 53.27 11.70 9.03
C LYS A 27 53.63 13.06 8.42
N ASN A 28 52.66 13.96 8.22
CA ASN A 28 52.90 15.40 8.35
C ASN A 28 51.60 16.21 8.55
N LEU A 29 51.46 16.69 9.79
CA LEU A 29 51.06 18.03 10.25
C LEU A 29 50.04 18.83 9.40
N TYR A 30 48.82 18.99 9.93
CA TYR A 30 47.95 20.13 9.62
C TYR A 30 47.96 21.12 10.79
N ASN A 31 48.53 22.31 10.54
CA ASN A 31 48.44 23.47 11.41
C ASN A 31 47.00 23.99 11.42
N ALA A 32 46.49 24.29 12.62
CA ALA A 32 45.21 24.96 12.84
C ALA A 32 45.32 26.44 12.39
N GLN A 33 44.57 26.81 11.36
CA GLN A 33 44.21 28.20 11.09
C GLN A 33 42.69 28.34 11.19
N ALA A 34 42.28 29.47 11.79
CA ALA A 34 40.94 29.77 12.25
C ALA A 34 39.84 29.47 11.21
N TYR A 35 38.80 28.74 11.65
CA TYR A 35 37.58 28.51 10.89
C TYR A 35 36.83 29.84 10.70
N HIS A 36 36.99 30.46 9.54
CA HIS A 36 35.97 31.39 9.04
C HIS A 36 34.74 30.57 8.62
N LYS A 37 33.60 30.84 9.26
CA LYS A 37 32.28 30.32 8.89
C LYS A 37 32.05 30.73 7.41
N PRO A 38 31.99 29.80 6.45
CA PRO A 38 31.77 30.19 5.06
C PRO A 38 30.37 30.80 4.95
N GLU A 39 30.29 32.00 4.36
CA GLU A 39 29.02 32.60 3.97
C GLU A 39 28.22 31.58 3.15
N ALA A 40 26.94 31.43 3.50
CA ALA A 40 26.05 30.49 2.84
C ALA A 40 25.93 30.88 1.36
N LYS A 41 26.57 30.10 0.46
CA LYS A 41 26.39 30.26 -0.98
C LYS A 41 24.88 30.26 -1.29
N PRO A 42 24.39 31.15 -2.19
CA PRO A 42 22.99 31.17 -2.56
C PRO A 42 22.55 29.78 -3.02
N ARG A 43 21.45 29.30 -2.43
CA ARG A 43 20.93 27.95 -2.67
C ARG A 43 20.47 27.84 -4.13
N PRO A 44 20.82 26.78 -4.86
CA PRO A 44 20.52 26.65 -6.29
C PRO A 44 19.01 26.49 -6.55
N PHE A 45 18.64 26.45 -7.84
CA PHE A 45 17.28 26.14 -8.28
C PHE A 45 16.81 24.81 -7.68
N ASN A 46 15.86 24.88 -6.74
CA ASN A 46 15.47 23.76 -5.90
C ASN A 46 14.39 22.88 -6.53
N GLU A 47 13.81 23.27 -7.65
CA GLU A 47 12.62 22.63 -8.18
C GLU A 47 12.60 22.67 -9.71
N ILE A 48 12.36 21.55 -10.38
CA ILE A 48 12.08 21.51 -11.82
C ILE A 48 10.79 20.72 -12.04
N ASP A 49 9.85 21.28 -12.80
CA ASP A 49 8.59 20.62 -13.15
C ASP A 49 8.63 20.08 -14.60
N TYR A 50 8.62 18.75 -14.75
CA TYR A 50 8.59 18.10 -16.06
C TYR A 50 7.19 17.62 -16.47
N ARG A 51 6.14 17.91 -15.69
CA ARG A 51 4.80 17.33 -15.91
C ARG A 51 4.19 17.70 -17.25
N SER A 52 4.45 18.90 -17.76
CA SER A 52 4.05 19.32 -19.11
C SER A 52 4.64 18.48 -20.24
N ARG A 53 5.72 17.73 -19.96
CA ARG A 53 6.40 16.79 -20.89
C ARG A 53 6.14 15.33 -20.52
N GLY A 54 5.21 15.06 -19.61
CA GLY A 54 4.92 13.71 -19.10
C GLY A 54 5.96 13.16 -18.12
N GLY A 55 6.79 14.03 -17.52
CA GLY A 55 7.77 13.67 -16.50
C GLY A 55 7.36 14.06 -15.08
N PRO A 56 8.16 13.70 -14.07
CA PRO A 56 7.87 14.03 -12.68
C PRO A 56 8.15 15.50 -12.37
N LYS A 57 7.60 15.99 -11.26
CA LYS A 57 8.08 17.22 -10.61
C LYS A 57 9.13 16.85 -9.57
N LEU A 58 10.30 17.47 -9.66
CA LEU A 58 11.45 17.18 -8.81
C LEU A 58 11.77 18.38 -7.93
N SER A 59 11.84 18.20 -6.61
CA SER A 59 12.17 19.28 -5.68
C SER A 59 13.16 18.81 -4.60
N TYR A 60 14.12 19.66 -4.23
CA TYR A 60 14.99 19.41 -3.07
C TYR A 60 14.39 19.99 -1.80
N LEU A 61 14.21 19.13 -0.80
CA LEU A 61 13.79 19.51 0.55
C LEU A 61 15.01 19.61 1.46
N TRP A 62 15.24 20.82 1.95
CA TRP A 62 16.31 21.15 2.88
C TRP A 62 15.76 21.20 4.30
N ASN A 63 16.59 20.94 5.30
CA ASN A 63 16.20 21.22 6.68
C ASN A 63 15.88 22.73 6.80
N PRO A 64 14.67 23.13 7.23
CA PRO A 64 14.30 24.53 7.36
C PRO A 64 15.10 25.23 8.47
N ASN A 65 15.54 24.51 9.51
CA ASN A 65 16.40 25.05 10.56
C ASN A 65 17.87 25.09 10.08
N PRO A 66 18.48 26.28 9.89
CA PRO A 66 19.87 26.39 9.42
C PRO A 66 20.90 25.79 10.37
N ASP A 67 20.63 25.81 11.68
CA ASP A 67 21.52 25.26 12.70
C ASP A 67 21.49 23.72 12.74
N GLU A 68 20.46 23.12 12.16
CA GLU A 68 20.31 21.67 11.97
C GLU A 68 20.53 21.24 10.52
N ALA A 69 21.21 22.06 9.72
CA ALA A 69 21.56 21.73 8.36
C ALA A 69 22.30 20.38 8.30
N LEU A 70 21.95 19.56 7.31
CA LEU A 70 22.60 18.28 7.11
C LEU A 70 24.05 18.51 6.65
N VAL A 71 25.02 18.04 7.43
CA VAL A 71 26.46 18.19 7.19
C VAL A 71 27.19 16.87 7.32
N GLY A 72 28.32 16.70 6.61
CA GLY A 72 29.13 15.48 6.64
C GLY A 72 29.03 14.65 5.36
N GLN A 73 29.10 13.33 5.45
CA GLN A 73 29.05 12.37 4.34
C GLN A 73 28.33 11.11 4.81
N THR A 74 27.72 10.35 3.91
CA THR A 74 27.04 9.08 4.22
C THR A 74 26.04 9.19 5.36
N LEU A 75 25.14 10.17 5.25
CA LEU A 75 24.28 10.58 6.34
C LEU A 75 23.30 9.48 6.74
N TYR A 76 22.44 9.06 5.82
CA TYR A 76 21.40 8.06 6.05
C TYR A 76 21.52 6.91 5.05
N LEU A 77 21.25 5.69 5.52
CA LEU A 77 21.43 4.44 4.77
C LEU A 77 20.16 3.58 4.71
N GLY A 78 19.03 4.19 5.07
CA GLY A 78 17.71 3.59 5.01
C GLY A 78 16.65 4.64 5.30
N GLY A 79 15.41 4.30 5.01
CA GLY A 79 14.25 5.08 5.39
C GLY A 79 13.05 4.16 5.47
N GLU A 80 12.10 4.49 6.34
CA GLU A 80 10.87 3.72 6.51
C GLU A 80 9.71 4.64 6.89
N VAL A 81 8.49 4.31 6.47
CA VAL A 81 7.28 5.07 6.84
C VAL A 81 6.81 4.59 8.21
N GLY A 82 6.68 5.51 9.17
CA GLY A 82 6.11 5.26 10.49
C GLY A 82 4.60 5.02 10.45
N SER A 83 4.03 4.50 11.54
CA SER A 83 2.57 4.34 11.67
C SER A 83 1.81 5.68 11.69
N ASP A 84 2.51 6.78 12.01
CA ASP A 84 2.04 8.15 11.90
C ASP A 84 2.05 8.71 10.46
N GLY A 85 2.50 7.91 9.48
CA GLY A 85 2.61 8.32 8.08
C GLY A 85 3.83 9.19 7.74
N LYS A 86 4.69 9.51 8.73
CA LYS A 86 5.94 10.26 8.52
C LYS A 86 7.05 9.32 8.08
N ILE A 87 8.11 9.86 7.49
CA ILE A 87 9.27 9.07 7.06
C ILE A 87 10.41 9.25 8.07
N TYR A 88 10.99 8.14 8.51
CA TYR A 88 12.13 8.11 9.42
C TYR A 88 13.37 7.57 8.68
N PHE A 89 14.37 8.43 8.50
CA PHE A 89 15.63 8.07 7.86
C PHE A 89 16.63 7.50 8.87
N ILE A 90 17.16 6.33 8.53
CA ILE A 90 18.00 5.50 9.40
C ILE A 90 19.46 5.99 9.31
N PRO A 91 20.07 6.42 10.43
CA PRO A 91 21.36 7.11 10.42
C PRO A 91 22.54 6.16 10.17
N GLY A 92 23.29 6.43 9.09
CA GLY A 92 24.61 5.86 8.84
C GLY A 92 25.67 6.62 9.63
N HIS A 93 26.09 7.78 9.12
CA HIS A 93 26.97 8.74 9.82
C HIS A 93 26.22 9.84 10.53
N ALA A 94 24.99 10.12 10.12
CA ALA A 94 24.21 11.17 10.76
C ALA A 94 24.14 10.92 12.28
N PRO A 95 24.28 11.98 13.10
CA PRO A 95 24.29 11.82 14.55
C PRO A 95 22.90 11.49 15.10
N ARG A 96 21.82 11.74 14.35
CA ARG A 96 20.44 11.54 14.80
C ARG A 96 19.60 10.94 13.69
N VAL A 97 18.43 10.40 14.04
CA VAL A 97 17.39 10.04 13.07
C VAL A 97 16.86 11.33 12.45
N LEU A 98 16.56 11.31 11.15
CA LEU A 98 15.87 12.41 10.47
C LEU A 98 14.43 12.00 10.20
N GLN A 99 13.50 12.84 10.61
CA GLN A 99 12.08 12.68 10.35
C GLN A 99 11.66 13.65 9.24
N LEU A 100 10.83 13.19 8.33
CA LEU A 100 10.16 13.99 7.32
C LEU A 100 8.64 13.83 7.48
N ASP A 101 7.95 14.95 7.55
CA ASP A 101 6.50 15.00 7.47
C ASP A 101 6.08 15.24 5.99
N PRO A 102 5.47 14.25 5.32
CA PRO A 102 5.11 14.37 3.91
C PRO A 102 3.85 15.22 3.66
N GLU A 103 3.12 15.66 4.69
CA GLU A 103 1.96 16.54 4.52
C GLU A 103 2.36 17.99 4.26
N ASN A 104 3.46 18.42 4.90
CA ASN A 104 3.97 19.79 4.84
C ASN A 104 5.43 19.89 4.34
N ASP A 105 6.03 18.75 3.97
CA ASP A 105 7.41 18.61 3.50
C ASP A 105 8.47 19.13 4.49
N ILE A 106 8.19 19.06 5.81
CA ILE A 106 9.10 19.55 6.87
C ILE A 106 10.05 18.45 7.35
N LEU A 107 11.33 18.80 7.42
CA LEU A 107 12.42 17.94 7.95
C LEU A 107 12.81 18.34 9.38
N LYS A 108 13.07 17.35 10.24
CA LYS A 108 13.54 17.55 11.61
C LYS A 108 14.48 16.43 12.07
N GLN A 109 15.55 16.76 12.79
CA GLN A 109 16.36 15.74 13.48
C GLN A 109 15.71 15.36 14.83
N VAL A 110 15.56 14.07 15.11
CA VAL A 110 14.84 13.55 16.29
C VAL A 110 15.66 12.51 17.06
N GLY A 111 15.32 12.34 18.35
CA GLY A 111 15.97 11.37 19.24
C GLY A 111 17.37 11.79 19.72
N PRO A 112 18.08 10.89 20.43
CA PRO A 112 19.39 11.16 21.00
C PRO A 112 20.51 11.19 19.94
N VAL A 113 21.69 11.66 20.33
CA VAL A 113 22.90 11.53 19.50
C VAL A 113 23.40 10.08 19.54
N LEU A 114 23.50 9.48 18.36
CA LEU A 114 23.96 8.12 18.10
C LEU A 114 25.39 8.17 17.56
N PRO A 115 26.42 7.89 18.38
CA PRO A 115 27.82 8.04 18.00
C PRO A 115 28.27 6.93 17.04
N GLY A 116 29.23 7.25 16.18
CA GLY A 116 29.85 6.30 15.26
C GLY A 116 29.44 6.47 13.81
N LYS A 117 30.09 5.69 12.96
CA LYS A 117 29.97 5.68 11.50
C LYS A 117 29.32 4.37 11.04
N PHE A 118 28.71 4.38 9.86
CA PHE A 118 27.95 3.28 9.25
C PHE A 118 27.08 2.50 10.26
N LYS A 119 26.42 3.20 11.19
CA LYS A 119 25.82 2.56 12.36
C LYS A 119 24.75 1.55 11.95
N TYR A 120 23.77 2.02 11.19
CA TYR A 120 22.60 1.26 10.82
C TYR A 120 22.37 1.32 9.31
N LEU A 121 21.70 0.29 8.77
CA LEU A 121 21.35 0.15 7.36
C LEU A 121 19.90 -0.36 7.26
N ARG A 122 19.08 0.25 6.39
CA ARG A 122 17.65 -0.08 6.21
C ARG A 122 16.81 0.09 7.48
N GLY A 123 15.52 0.34 7.30
CA GLY A 123 14.51 0.25 8.36
C GLY A 123 13.59 -0.93 8.06
N VAL A 124 13.03 -1.54 9.09
CA VAL A 124 11.94 -2.53 8.99
C VAL A 124 10.89 -2.13 10.01
N ARG A 125 9.66 -1.82 9.58
CA ARG A 125 8.56 -1.46 10.49
C ARG A 125 7.68 -2.66 10.83
N ILE A 126 7.34 -2.81 12.11
CA ILE A 126 6.29 -3.69 12.60
C ILE A 126 5.42 -2.90 13.58
N GLY A 127 4.13 -2.74 13.25
CA GLY A 127 3.22 -1.89 14.02
C GLY A 127 3.74 -0.46 14.14
N ASP A 128 3.88 0.01 15.38
CA ASP A 128 4.38 1.34 15.74
C ASP A 128 5.90 1.42 15.89
N VAL A 129 6.65 0.35 15.61
CA VAL A 129 8.10 0.32 15.84
C VAL A 129 8.86 0.16 14.53
N ILE A 130 9.88 0.99 14.33
CA ILE A 130 10.85 0.86 13.23
C ILE A 130 12.18 0.35 13.82
N TYR A 131 12.68 -0.74 13.24
CA TYR A 131 13.96 -1.33 13.59
C TYR A 131 15.01 -0.97 12.52
N GLY A 132 16.09 -0.31 12.93
CA GLY A 132 17.24 -0.06 12.06
C GLY A 132 18.27 -1.17 12.21
N LEU A 133 18.57 -1.89 11.13
CA LEU A 133 19.42 -3.07 11.19
C LEU A 133 20.88 -2.66 11.42
N PRO A 134 21.63 -3.36 12.29
CA PRO A 134 22.99 -2.99 12.62
C PRO A 134 23.95 -3.26 11.47
N CYS A 135 24.72 -2.25 11.08
CA CYS A 135 25.81 -2.40 10.13
C CYS A 135 27.15 -2.42 10.87
N HIS A 136 27.57 -1.29 11.44
CA HIS A 136 28.72 -1.20 12.35
C HIS A 136 28.28 -1.14 13.82
N ALA A 137 27.05 -0.70 14.09
CA ALA A 137 26.52 -0.63 15.45
C ALA A 137 26.49 -2.01 16.13
N GLU A 138 26.70 -2.02 17.45
CA GLU A 138 26.71 -3.24 18.27
C GLU A 138 25.29 -3.71 18.65
N ASN A 139 24.30 -2.85 18.46
CA ASN A 139 22.91 -3.01 18.87
C ASN A 139 21.97 -2.71 17.69
N VAL A 140 20.72 -3.14 17.78
CA VAL A 140 19.67 -2.78 16.80
C VAL A 140 19.10 -1.41 17.18
N LEU A 141 18.89 -0.50 16.22
CA LEU A 141 18.18 0.75 16.47
C LEU A 141 16.69 0.47 16.62
N ARG A 142 16.04 1.06 17.62
CA ARG A 142 14.59 0.95 17.85
C ARG A 142 13.97 2.34 17.90
N ILE A 143 12.97 2.60 17.05
CA ILE A 143 12.24 3.86 16.99
C ILE A 143 10.76 3.55 17.27
N GLN A 144 10.26 3.96 18.43
CA GLN A 144 8.86 3.87 18.81
C GLN A 144 8.13 5.11 18.29
N VAL A 145 7.32 4.95 17.25
CA VAL A 145 6.74 6.07 16.49
C VAL A 145 5.73 6.86 17.30
N ASN A 146 4.80 6.17 17.96
CA ASN A 146 3.70 6.81 18.70
C ASN A 146 4.17 7.64 19.92
N THR A 147 5.26 7.24 20.59
CA THR A 147 5.85 8.00 21.72
C THR A 147 7.01 8.91 21.29
N GLY A 148 7.58 8.69 20.11
CA GLY A 148 8.80 9.35 19.65
C GLY A 148 10.08 8.86 20.34
N GLU A 149 10.01 7.80 21.13
CA GLU A 149 11.15 7.24 21.86
C GLU A 149 12.12 6.54 20.89
N ILE A 150 13.42 6.85 21.01
CA ILE A 150 14.48 6.22 20.20
C ILE A 150 15.51 5.59 21.13
N THR A 151 15.59 4.26 21.08
CA THR A 151 16.45 3.42 21.92
C THR A 151 17.20 2.39 21.08
N THR A 152 17.84 1.42 21.72
CA THR A 152 18.54 0.33 21.05
C THR A 152 18.30 -1.01 21.74
N LEU A 153 18.26 -2.09 20.98
CA LEU A 153 18.14 -3.45 21.50
C LEU A 153 19.50 -4.16 21.50
N TYR A 154 19.81 -4.78 22.63
CA TYR A 154 21.05 -5.52 22.83
C TYR A 154 21.05 -6.84 22.05
N ILE A 155 22.19 -7.14 21.42
CA ILE A 155 22.42 -8.42 20.74
C ILE A 155 23.27 -9.33 21.64
N PRO A 156 22.78 -10.52 22.02
CA PRO A 156 23.43 -11.38 23.01
C PRO A 156 24.47 -12.32 22.39
N TYR A 157 25.59 -11.77 21.90
CA TYR A 157 26.67 -12.57 21.31
C TYR A 157 27.23 -13.64 22.25
N GLU A 158 27.34 -13.35 23.54
CA GLU A 158 27.90 -14.23 24.57
C GLU A 158 26.97 -15.41 24.91
N GLN A 159 25.70 -15.40 24.48
CA GLN A 159 24.80 -16.54 24.63
C GLN A 159 25.04 -17.64 23.59
N VAL A 160 25.73 -17.31 22.49
CA VAL A 160 25.98 -18.23 21.37
C VAL A 160 27.49 -18.45 21.13
N ILE A 161 28.34 -17.55 21.62
CA ILE A 161 29.79 -17.60 21.44
C ILE A 161 30.46 -17.68 22.81
N ASP A 162 30.93 -18.87 23.18
CA ASP A 162 31.55 -19.14 24.49
C ASP A 162 32.87 -18.38 24.69
N ASP A 163 33.65 -18.17 23.62
CA ASP A 163 34.91 -17.41 23.68
C ASP A 163 34.62 -15.90 23.78
N PRO A 164 34.92 -15.25 24.92
CA PRO A 164 34.63 -13.83 25.13
C PRO A 164 35.37 -12.90 24.16
N VAL A 165 36.56 -13.30 23.70
CA VAL A 165 37.33 -12.54 22.72
C VAL A 165 36.66 -12.61 21.35
N LYS A 166 36.23 -13.81 20.93
CA LYS A 166 35.47 -14.00 19.69
C LYS A 166 34.12 -13.28 19.74
N ALA A 167 33.40 -13.33 20.86
CA ALA A 167 32.14 -12.62 21.05
C ALA A 167 32.32 -11.10 20.90
N LYS A 168 33.35 -10.54 21.55
CA LYS A 168 33.70 -9.11 21.42
C LYS A 168 34.08 -8.73 19.98
N GLN A 169 34.84 -9.59 19.29
CA GLN A 169 35.19 -9.37 17.88
C GLN A 169 33.95 -9.40 16.97
N GLN A 170 33.02 -10.33 17.17
CA GLN A 170 31.77 -10.41 16.39
C GLN A 170 30.86 -9.21 16.66
N ARG A 171 30.79 -8.73 17.90
CA ARG A 171 30.06 -7.50 18.26
C ARG A 171 30.63 -6.28 17.51
N ALA A 172 31.95 -6.14 17.50
CA ALA A 172 32.66 -5.05 16.85
C ALA A 172 32.84 -5.23 15.32
N GLN A 173 32.38 -6.34 14.75
CA GLN A 173 32.50 -6.60 13.32
C GLN A 173 31.82 -5.49 12.53
N GLU A 174 32.48 -5.05 11.46
CA GLU A 174 31.96 -4.06 10.52
C GLU A 174 31.14 -4.77 9.43
N TRP A 175 30.16 -4.07 8.86
CA TRP A 175 29.29 -4.57 7.80
C TRP A 175 28.58 -5.88 8.16
N LYS A 176 28.04 -5.96 9.38
CA LYS A 176 27.44 -7.20 9.91
C LYS A 176 26.28 -7.70 9.07
N TYR A 177 25.26 -6.87 8.88
CA TYR A 177 24.03 -7.24 8.19
C TYR A 177 23.74 -6.32 7.01
N HIS A 178 23.23 -6.89 5.91
CA HIS A 178 22.89 -6.15 4.70
C HIS A 178 21.46 -6.43 4.27
N GLY A 179 20.53 -5.71 4.91
CA GLY A 179 19.10 -5.91 4.75
C GLY A 179 18.56 -7.01 5.66
N GLY A 180 17.26 -7.23 5.55
CA GLY A 180 16.49 -8.12 6.39
C GLY A 180 15.01 -7.89 6.11
N ASN A 181 14.16 -8.80 6.55
CA ASN A 181 12.72 -8.67 6.35
C ASN A 181 11.95 -9.33 7.49
N THR A 182 10.68 -9.01 7.59
CA THR A 182 9.75 -9.65 8.50
C THR A 182 9.34 -11.01 7.92
N SER A 183 9.43 -12.06 8.72
CA SER A 183 8.89 -13.35 8.34
C SER A 183 7.37 -13.35 8.49
N PRO A 184 6.61 -13.74 7.46
CA PRO A 184 5.15 -13.91 7.58
C PRO A 184 4.76 -15.12 8.44
N VAL A 185 5.71 -16.00 8.78
CA VAL A 185 5.45 -17.23 9.54
C VAL A 185 5.38 -16.98 11.05
N ASP A 186 6.31 -16.19 11.59
CA ASP A 186 6.38 -15.91 13.04
C ASP A 186 6.31 -14.42 13.41
N GLY A 187 6.29 -13.53 12.42
CA GLY A 187 6.27 -12.07 12.61
C GLY A 187 7.59 -11.48 13.10
N CYS A 188 8.68 -12.27 13.18
CA CYS A 188 10.00 -11.78 13.58
C CYS A 188 10.77 -11.20 12.39
N ILE A 189 11.75 -10.34 12.66
CA ILE A 189 12.66 -9.81 11.65
C ILE A 189 13.90 -10.68 11.60
N TYR A 190 14.33 -11.07 10.40
CA TYR A 190 15.60 -11.77 10.20
C TYR A 190 16.54 -10.91 9.34
N ALA A 191 17.70 -10.54 9.89
CA ALA A 191 18.71 -9.74 9.21
C ALA A 191 19.73 -10.65 8.51
N ILE A 192 20.08 -10.28 7.27
CA ILE A 192 20.92 -11.09 6.39
C ILE A 192 22.40 -10.89 6.73
N PRO A 193 23.14 -11.95 7.13
CA PRO A 193 24.51 -11.84 7.61
C PRO A 193 25.50 -11.62 6.46
N GLN A 194 25.88 -10.37 6.24
CA GLN A 194 26.85 -10.02 5.19
C GLN A 194 28.26 -10.42 5.62
N SER A 195 28.75 -9.88 6.75
CA SER A 195 30.01 -10.29 7.40
C SER A 195 29.82 -10.80 8.81
N ALA A 196 28.59 -10.73 9.37
CA ALA A 196 28.26 -11.43 10.60
C ALA A 196 28.36 -12.96 10.40
N SER A 197 28.69 -13.68 11.47
CA SER A 197 28.80 -15.14 11.44
C SER A 197 27.48 -15.85 11.71
N TYR A 198 26.42 -15.15 12.10
CA TYR A 198 25.12 -15.73 12.40
C TYR A 198 24.01 -14.85 11.84
N VAL A 199 22.86 -15.44 11.54
CA VAL A 199 21.64 -14.69 11.24
C VAL A 199 21.15 -14.03 12.54
N LEU A 200 20.77 -12.76 12.47
CA LEU A 200 20.14 -12.06 13.60
C LEU A 200 18.62 -12.14 13.46
N LYS A 201 17.97 -12.68 14.48
CA LYS A 201 16.52 -12.65 14.67
C LYS A 201 16.17 -11.55 15.68
N ILE A 202 15.15 -10.75 15.38
CA ILE A 202 14.58 -9.73 16.26
C ILE A 202 13.11 -10.08 16.46
N ASP A 203 12.70 -10.31 17.69
CA ASP A 203 11.30 -10.57 18.06
C ASP A 203 10.64 -9.26 18.51
N PRO A 204 9.72 -8.69 17.70
CA PRO A 204 9.05 -7.44 18.04
C PRO A 204 8.03 -7.58 19.17
N LYS A 205 7.59 -8.80 19.53
CA LYS A 205 6.64 -9.00 20.64
C LYS A 205 7.31 -8.86 22.00
N THR A 206 8.57 -9.24 22.08
CA THR A 206 9.36 -9.24 23.33
C THR A 206 10.46 -8.20 23.34
N ASP A 207 10.70 -7.50 22.22
CA ASP A 207 11.81 -6.57 22.03
C ASP A 207 13.18 -7.24 22.30
N THR A 208 13.33 -8.51 21.90
CA THR A 208 14.57 -9.28 22.11
C THR A 208 15.26 -9.66 20.80
N CYS A 209 16.59 -9.79 20.87
CA CYS A 209 17.42 -10.26 19.76
C CYS A 209 18.00 -11.64 20.06
N THR A 210 18.09 -12.50 19.05
CA THR A 210 18.75 -13.82 19.13
C THR A 210 19.60 -14.07 17.89
N LEU A 211 20.68 -14.84 18.04
CA LEU A 211 21.48 -15.32 16.91
C LEU A 211 21.05 -16.74 16.57
N VAL A 212 20.73 -17.01 15.30
CA VAL A 212 20.11 -18.27 14.86
C VAL A 212 20.89 -18.93 13.73
N GLY A 213 20.80 -20.26 13.70
CA GLY A 213 21.46 -21.10 12.69
C GLY A 213 22.93 -21.42 12.99
N PRO A 214 23.61 -22.13 12.08
CA PRO A 214 25.02 -22.47 12.22
C PRO A 214 25.94 -21.26 12.03
N GLU A 215 27.22 -21.41 12.35
CA GLU A 215 28.24 -20.40 12.02
C GLU A 215 28.42 -20.30 10.48
N LEU A 216 28.35 -19.09 9.96
CA LEU A 216 28.43 -18.74 8.53
C LEU A 216 29.67 -17.86 8.29
N PRO A 217 30.88 -18.44 8.21
CA PRO A 217 32.13 -17.69 8.12
C PRO A 217 32.30 -16.98 6.78
N GLY A 218 33.06 -15.90 6.78
CA GLY A 218 33.40 -15.13 5.58
C GLY A 218 32.77 -13.73 5.55
N ARG A 219 33.21 -12.93 4.58
CA ARG A 219 32.80 -11.52 4.40
C ARG A 219 32.06 -11.36 3.09
N TRP A 220 31.23 -10.32 3.01
CA TRP A 220 30.48 -9.96 1.79
C TRP A 220 29.58 -11.07 1.24
N LYS A 221 29.09 -11.95 2.11
CA LYS A 221 28.44 -13.20 1.73
C LYS A 221 27.14 -12.97 0.96
N TRP A 222 26.17 -12.33 1.61
CA TRP A 222 24.84 -12.12 1.05
C TRP A 222 24.40 -10.66 1.11
N TYR A 223 23.69 -10.21 0.08
CA TYR A 223 23.23 -8.83 -0.08
C TYR A 223 21.71 -8.78 -0.26
N GLY A 224 21.01 -8.20 0.71
CA GLY A 224 19.56 -8.06 0.67
C GLY A 224 18.84 -9.32 1.16
N GLY A 225 17.61 -9.15 1.62
CA GLY A 225 16.74 -10.21 2.13
C GLY A 225 15.35 -10.10 1.51
N VAL A 226 14.94 -11.13 0.78
CA VAL A 226 13.65 -11.16 0.08
C VAL A 226 12.79 -12.30 0.63
N VAL A 227 11.55 -12.02 0.99
CA VAL A 227 10.60 -13.04 1.46
C VAL A 227 10.11 -13.85 0.26
N GLY A 228 10.23 -15.17 0.36
CA GLY A 228 9.65 -16.11 -0.60
C GLY A 228 8.14 -16.18 -0.44
N LYS A 229 7.39 -15.93 -1.51
CA LYS A 229 5.91 -15.92 -1.43
C LYS A 229 5.31 -17.31 -1.19
N GLN A 230 5.99 -18.35 -1.67
CA GLN A 230 5.50 -19.73 -1.65
C GLN A 230 5.73 -20.43 -0.31
N ASP A 231 6.82 -20.11 0.38
CA ASP A 231 7.26 -20.80 1.60
C ASP A 231 7.44 -19.88 2.81
N GLY A 232 7.31 -18.56 2.66
CA GLY A 232 7.48 -17.60 3.74
C GLY A 232 8.91 -17.49 4.29
N ALA A 233 9.89 -18.17 3.67
CA ALA A 233 11.29 -18.09 4.06
C ALA A 233 11.93 -16.77 3.58
N ILE A 234 13.01 -16.35 4.22
CA ILE A 234 13.78 -15.18 3.81
C ILE A 234 15.04 -15.63 3.08
N TYR A 235 15.23 -15.12 1.87
CA TYR A 235 16.33 -15.49 0.99
C TYR A 235 17.40 -14.40 0.93
N GLY A 236 18.65 -14.78 1.22
CA GLY A 236 19.84 -13.95 1.08
C GLY A 236 20.54 -14.19 -0.25
N ILE A 237 20.82 -13.11 -0.99
CA ILE A 237 21.32 -13.18 -2.36
C ILE A 237 22.85 -13.36 -2.37
N PRO A 238 23.42 -14.39 -3.03
CA PRO A 238 24.85 -14.69 -2.98
C PRO A 238 25.67 -13.61 -3.68
N HIS A 239 26.39 -12.79 -2.91
CA HIS A 239 27.30 -11.80 -3.47
C HIS A 239 28.70 -12.41 -3.63
N ASP A 240 29.37 -12.71 -2.52
CA ASP A 240 30.61 -13.49 -2.49
C ASP A 240 30.41 -14.92 -1.98
N ALA A 241 29.25 -15.24 -1.40
CA ALA A 241 28.95 -16.62 -1.02
C ALA A 241 28.79 -17.53 -2.25
N ALA A 242 29.13 -18.80 -2.08
CA ALA A 242 28.88 -19.86 -3.06
C ALA A 242 27.41 -20.30 -3.13
N ASN A 243 26.60 -19.99 -2.12
CA ASN A 243 25.24 -20.53 -1.99
C ASN A 243 24.23 -19.42 -1.74
N VAL A 244 22.98 -19.62 -2.15
CA VAL A 244 21.82 -18.85 -1.70
C VAL A 244 21.54 -19.19 -0.23
N LEU A 245 21.37 -18.18 0.61
CA LEU A 245 20.93 -18.37 2.00
C LEU A 245 19.42 -18.46 2.06
N ARG A 246 18.87 -19.44 2.76
CA ARG A 246 17.44 -19.55 3.07
C ARG A 246 17.24 -19.64 4.59
N ILE A 247 16.40 -18.76 5.13
CA ILE A 247 16.08 -18.68 6.55
C ILE A 247 14.59 -18.95 6.72
N HIS A 248 14.23 -20.04 7.38
CA HIS A 248 12.84 -20.37 7.68
C HIS A 248 12.66 -20.57 9.20
N PRO A 249 11.67 -19.94 9.85
CA PRO A 249 11.55 -20.01 11.31
C PRO A 249 11.45 -21.42 11.89
N THR A 250 10.83 -22.36 11.19
CA THR A 250 10.66 -23.74 11.66
C THR A 250 11.62 -24.75 11.03
N GLU A 251 12.17 -24.46 9.84
CA GLU A 251 13.08 -25.38 9.12
C GLU A 251 14.55 -24.98 9.32
N GLY A 252 14.81 -23.84 9.96
CA GLY A 252 16.14 -23.34 10.26
C GLY A 252 16.82 -22.62 9.09
N VAL A 253 18.15 -22.52 9.18
CA VAL A 253 19.00 -21.85 8.19
C VAL A 253 19.64 -22.89 7.28
N THR A 254 19.42 -22.77 5.98
CA THR A 254 19.93 -23.70 4.95
C THR A 254 20.62 -22.94 3.81
N LEU A 255 21.52 -23.63 3.10
CA LEU A 255 22.30 -23.09 1.98
C LEU A 255 22.00 -23.90 0.71
N HIS A 256 21.77 -23.21 -0.41
CA HIS A 256 21.32 -23.83 -1.66
C HIS A 256 22.11 -23.37 -2.88
N GLY A 257 22.32 -24.27 -3.85
CA GLY A 257 23.12 -24.03 -5.05
C GLY A 257 24.62 -24.20 -4.81
N ASP A 258 25.42 -24.11 -5.88
CA ASP A 258 26.88 -24.24 -5.85
C ASP A 258 27.48 -23.30 -6.92
N TYR A 259 27.82 -22.09 -6.49
CA TYR A 259 28.36 -21.03 -7.33
C TYR A 259 29.80 -20.69 -6.91
N PRO A 260 30.61 -20.07 -7.78
CA PRO A 260 31.96 -19.66 -7.41
C PRO A 260 31.98 -18.72 -6.20
N GLN A 261 32.88 -18.98 -5.24
CA GLN A 261 33.13 -18.09 -4.11
C GLN A 261 33.76 -16.76 -4.61
N GLY A 262 33.34 -15.65 -4.00
CA GLY A 262 33.79 -14.30 -4.35
C GLY A 262 33.12 -13.73 -5.60
N GLY A 263 33.78 -12.75 -6.21
CA GLY A 263 33.41 -12.20 -7.52
C GLY A 263 32.36 -11.10 -7.51
N HIS A 264 31.71 -10.81 -6.37
CA HIS A 264 30.63 -9.81 -6.27
C HIS A 264 29.51 -10.06 -7.29
N LYS A 265 29.04 -11.30 -7.34
CA LYS A 265 28.23 -11.85 -8.43
C LYS A 265 26.91 -11.10 -8.60
N TRP A 266 26.05 -11.17 -7.58
CA TRP A 266 24.73 -10.56 -7.59
C TRP A 266 24.55 -9.51 -6.48
N HIS A 267 23.88 -8.40 -6.79
CA HIS A 267 23.73 -7.24 -5.89
C HIS A 267 22.26 -6.97 -5.54
N GLY A 268 21.74 -7.73 -4.57
CA GLY A 268 20.33 -7.68 -4.19
C GLY A 268 19.42 -8.34 -5.24
N ALA A 269 18.11 -8.19 -5.03
CA ALA A 269 17.10 -8.80 -5.87
C ALA A 269 15.75 -8.07 -5.78
N SER A 270 14.85 -8.41 -6.70
CA SER A 270 13.42 -8.06 -6.62
C SER A 270 12.58 -9.32 -6.84
N ALA A 271 11.44 -9.43 -6.15
CA ALA A 271 10.51 -10.54 -6.34
C ALA A 271 9.51 -10.23 -7.46
N ALA A 272 9.44 -11.09 -8.47
CA ALA A 272 8.42 -11.04 -9.51
C ALA A 272 7.02 -11.38 -8.95
N PRO A 273 5.92 -11.10 -9.68
CA PRO A 273 4.57 -11.41 -9.21
C PRO A 273 4.37 -12.90 -8.91
N ASP A 274 4.95 -13.77 -9.74
CA ASP A 274 4.93 -15.24 -9.58
C ASP A 274 5.74 -15.76 -8.38
N GLY A 275 6.38 -14.87 -7.61
CA GLY A 275 7.18 -15.18 -6.43
C GLY A 275 8.63 -15.54 -6.72
N THR A 276 9.03 -15.63 -8.00
CA THR A 276 10.44 -15.82 -8.38
C THR A 276 11.26 -14.60 -7.97
N ILE A 277 12.33 -14.83 -7.22
CA ILE A 277 13.28 -13.79 -6.81
C ILE A 277 14.34 -13.65 -7.90
N VAL A 278 14.46 -12.45 -8.45
CA VAL A 278 15.35 -12.12 -9.58
C VAL A 278 16.57 -11.35 -9.05
N CYS A 279 17.73 -11.99 -9.09
CA CYS A 279 18.99 -11.46 -8.54
C CYS A 279 19.71 -10.57 -9.57
N VAL A 280 20.17 -9.40 -9.12
CA VAL A 280 20.78 -8.38 -9.98
C VAL A 280 22.20 -8.79 -10.39
N PRO A 281 22.53 -9.04 -11.67
CA PRO A 281 23.86 -9.44 -12.10
C PRO A 281 24.85 -8.26 -12.07
N ALA A 282 25.53 -8.05 -10.94
CA ALA A 282 26.52 -6.98 -10.80
C ALA A 282 27.78 -7.30 -11.61
N ASN A 283 28.41 -8.44 -11.30
CA ASN A 283 29.56 -8.97 -12.04
C ASN A 283 29.26 -10.31 -12.72
N ALA A 284 28.21 -11.02 -12.29
CA ALA A 284 27.78 -12.27 -12.92
C ALA A 284 27.37 -12.05 -14.39
N ASP A 285 27.52 -13.09 -15.21
CA ASP A 285 27.14 -13.06 -16.63
C ASP A 285 25.70 -13.54 -16.88
N ALA A 286 25.00 -13.92 -15.82
CA ALA A 286 23.60 -14.32 -15.86
C ALA A 286 22.82 -13.75 -14.67
N VAL A 287 21.51 -13.57 -14.86
CA VAL A 287 20.55 -13.32 -13.80
C VAL A 287 20.29 -14.63 -13.07
N LEU A 288 20.49 -14.68 -11.75
CA LEU A 288 20.07 -15.81 -10.94
C LEU A 288 18.59 -15.65 -10.55
N CYS A 289 17.79 -16.65 -10.85
CA CYS A 289 16.39 -16.76 -10.45
C CYS A 289 16.24 -17.84 -9.37
N ILE A 290 15.57 -17.48 -8.28
CA ILE A 290 15.27 -18.35 -7.14
C ILE A 290 13.76 -18.49 -7.08
N THR A 291 13.23 -19.69 -7.29
CA THR A 291 11.82 -20.00 -7.04
C THR A 291 11.71 -20.59 -5.63
N PRO A 292 11.13 -19.85 -4.66
CA PRO A 292 10.97 -20.34 -3.29
C PRO A 292 10.14 -21.61 -3.21
N GLY A 293 10.42 -22.46 -2.22
CA GLY A 293 9.69 -23.71 -2.01
C GLY A 293 10.28 -24.58 -0.91
N THR A 294 9.59 -25.69 -0.64
CA THR A 294 9.93 -26.70 0.38
C THR A 294 10.19 -28.04 -0.31
N PRO A 295 11.25 -28.81 0.05
CA PRO A 295 12.19 -28.58 1.17
C PRO A 295 13.30 -27.54 0.86
N GLY A 296 13.32 -26.97 -0.34
CA GLY A 296 14.27 -25.92 -0.72
C GLY A 296 13.86 -25.25 -2.02
N PRO A 297 14.54 -24.15 -2.40
CA PRO A 297 14.25 -23.43 -3.62
C PRO A 297 14.68 -24.20 -4.86
N THR A 298 14.03 -23.91 -5.98
CA THR A 298 14.57 -24.24 -7.31
C THR A 298 15.40 -23.06 -7.82
N LEU A 299 16.62 -23.33 -8.29
CA LEU A 299 17.55 -22.31 -8.78
C LEU A 299 17.77 -22.47 -10.29
N PHE A 300 17.75 -21.37 -11.03
CA PHE A 300 18.12 -21.37 -12.45
C PHE A 300 18.70 -20.02 -12.86
N GLU A 301 19.53 -20.01 -13.91
CA GLU A 301 20.15 -18.79 -14.45
C GLU A 301 19.59 -18.45 -15.83
N ILE A 302 19.42 -17.15 -16.09
CA ILE A 302 19.09 -16.63 -17.42
C ILE A 302 20.24 -15.73 -17.88
N GLY A 303 21.02 -16.22 -18.86
CA GLY A 303 22.18 -15.52 -19.40
C GLY A 303 22.05 -15.23 -20.89
N ASP A 304 22.46 -14.04 -21.29
CA ASP A 304 22.66 -13.65 -22.69
C ASP A 304 23.75 -12.56 -22.74
N ALA A 305 24.94 -12.93 -23.23
CA ALA A 305 26.08 -12.03 -23.33
C ALA A 305 25.83 -10.83 -24.26
N SER A 306 24.81 -10.90 -25.14
CA SER A 306 24.38 -9.78 -25.96
C SER A 306 23.60 -8.72 -25.18
N GLN A 307 22.94 -9.13 -24.07
CA GLN A 307 22.09 -8.29 -23.23
C GLN A 307 22.81 -7.84 -21.95
N ILE A 308 23.45 -8.77 -21.23
CA ILE A 308 24.15 -8.53 -19.95
C ILE A 308 25.56 -8.01 -20.24
N LYS A 309 25.68 -6.70 -20.44
CA LYS A 309 26.95 -6.04 -20.80
C LYS A 309 27.32 -4.92 -19.84
N THR A 310 28.62 -4.75 -19.65
CA THR A 310 29.18 -3.54 -19.05
C THR A 310 29.14 -2.38 -20.05
N GLY A 311 29.29 -1.14 -19.58
CA GLY A 311 29.31 0.03 -20.46
C GLY A 311 30.66 0.21 -21.15
N ARG A 312 30.67 0.98 -22.25
CA ARG A 312 31.85 1.19 -23.12
C ARG A 312 33.10 1.74 -22.43
N HIS A 313 32.94 2.31 -21.26
CA HIS A 313 34.02 2.93 -20.48
C HIS A 313 34.94 1.89 -19.81
N ARG A 314 34.64 0.59 -19.92
CA ARG A 314 35.46 -0.51 -19.38
C ARG A 314 35.31 -1.79 -20.18
N ASN A 315 36.23 -2.73 -19.97
CA ASN A 315 36.32 -4.01 -20.68
C ASN A 315 36.47 -5.22 -19.74
N ASP A 316 36.29 -5.04 -18.42
CA ASP A 316 36.49 -6.07 -17.39
C ASP A 316 35.21 -6.85 -17.05
N THR A 317 34.13 -6.62 -17.79
CA THR A 317 32.77 -7.17 -17.63
C THR A 317 32.10 -6.93 -16.27
N LYS A 318 32.61 -6.00 -15.45
CA LYS A 318 32.11 -5.78 -14.07
C LYS A 318 31.20 -4.56 -13.91
N TYR A 319 30.48 -4.54 -12.79
CA TYR A 319 29.61 -3.48 -12.28
C TYR A 319 28.51 -3.06 -13.26
N LYS A 320 27.87 -4.05 -13.87
CA LYS A 320 26.87 -3.89 -14.92
C LYS A 320 25.61 -3.23 -14.36
N PHE A 321 25.08 -3.77 -13.26
CA PHE A 321 23.81 -3.36 -12.64
C PHE A 321 23.92 -3.30 -11.11
N LEU A 322 23.12 -2.46 -10.44
CA LEU A 322 23.17 -2.27 -8.97
C LEU A 322 21.80 -2.20 -8.26
N GLY A 323 20.71 -2.45 -8.97
CA GLY A 323 19.39 -2.58 -8.36
C GLY A 323 18.38 -3.18 -9.31
N ALA A 324 17.24 -3.57 -8.79
CA ALA A 324 16.09 -3.97 -9.58
C ALA A 324 14.80 -3.60 -8.85
N MET A 325 13.72 -3.50 -9.61
CA MET A 325 12.36 -3.42 -9.08
C MET A 325 11.39 -4.07 -10.06
N THR A 326 10.36 -4.70 -9.50
CA THR A 326 9.26 -5.28 -10.27
C THR A 326 8.36 -4.15 -10.76
N GLY A 327 8.07 -4.14 -12.05
CA GLY A 327 7.14 -3.20 -12.66
C GLY A 327 5.68 -3.67 -12.56
N PRO A 328 4.72 -2.75 -12.73
CA PRO A 328 3.28 -3.08 -12.67
C PRO A 328 2.79 -3.96 -13.82
N ASP A 329 3.60 -4.14 -14.86
CA ASP A 329 3.41 -5.10 -15.95
C ASP A 329 3.84 -6.53 -15.58
N GLY A 330 4.33 -6.71 -14.35
CA GLY A 330 4.78 -7.98 -13.80
C GLY A 330 6.16 -8.43 -14.27
N LYS A 331 6.94 -7.57 -14.95
CA LYS A 331 8.33 -7.85 -15.31
C LYS A 331 9.28 -7.25 -14.29
N VAL A 332 10.50 -7.78 -14.18
CA VAL A 332 11.52 -7.19 -13.31
C VAL A 332 12.47 -6.33 -14.13
N TYR A 333 12.67 -5.09 -13.71
CA TYR A 333 13.57 -4.15 -14.35
C TYR A 333 14.83 -3.98 -13.54
N VAL A 334 15.97 -4.22 -14.16
CA VAL A 334 17.30 -4.18 -13.55
C VAL A 334 18.01 -2.91 -13.99
N PHE A 335 18.44 -2.11 -13.01
CA PHE A 335 18.92 -0.74 -13.22
C PHE A 335 20.40 -0.69 -13.60
N PRO A 336 20.74 0.01 -14.70
CA PRO A 336 22.11 0.10 -15.16
C PRO A 336 22.96 0.94 -14.22
N SER A 337 24.05 0.35 -13.73
CA SER A 337 25.12 1.08 -13.05
C SER A 337 26.19 1.48 -14.07
N GLY A 338 26.91 0.50 -14.59
CA GLY A 338 27.84 0.64 -15.69
C GLY A 338 27.20 0.40 -17.06
N SER A 339 26.18 -0.48 -17.14
CA SER A 339 25.54 -0.85 -18.41
C SER A 339 24.88 0.35 -19.12
N GLU A 340 24.67 0.23 -20.43
CA GLU A 340 24.07 1.27 -21.28
C GLU A 340 22.59 1.06 -21.55
N PHE A 341 22.01 0.00 -21.00
CA PHE A 341 20.60 -0.34 -21.14
C PHE A 341 19.98 -0.73 -19.80
N VAL A 342 18.68 -0.52 -19.68
CA VAL A 342 17.89 -1.21 -18.65
C VAL A 342 17.67 -2.64 -19.11
N LEU A 343 17.85 -3.60 -18.22
CA LEU A 343 17.58 -5.01 -18.50
C LEU A 343 16.22 -5.39 -17.94
N GLN A 344 15.32 -5.89 -18.78
CA GLN A 344 14.04 -6.46 -18.38
C GLN A 344 14.17 -7.98 -18.26
N VAL A 345 13.58 -8.54 -17.21
CA VAL A 345 13.52 -9.98 -16.94
C VAL A 345 12.05 -10.42 -16.92
N ASP A 346 11.72 -11.38 -17.76
CA ASP A 346 10.43 -12.05 -17.82
C ASP A 346 10.57 -13.44 -17.19
N THR A 347 10.07 -13.60 -15.97
CA THR A 347 10.20 -14.86 -15.22
C THR A 347 9.29 -15.96 -15.74
N VAL A 348 8.14 -15.59 -16.31
CA VAL A 348 7.18 -16.53 -16.91
C VAL A 348 7.75 -17.13 -18.20
N GLN A 349 8.30 -16.28 -19.06
CA GLN A 349 8.91 -16.72 -20.33
C GLN A 349 10.39 -17.10 -20.19
N ARG A 350 10.98 -16.92 -19.00
CA ARG A 350 12.39 -17.15 -18.69
C ARG A 350 13.35 -16.52 -19.70
N ARG A 351 13.12 -15.26 -20.02
CA ARG A 351 13.93 -14.50 -20.97
C ARG A 351 14.32 -13.14 -20.43
N ILE A 352 15.40 -12.61 -20.99
CA ILE A 352 15.87 -11.25 -20.71
C ILE A 352 15.96 -10.45 -22.00
N GLN A 353 15.80 -9.13 -21.89
CA GLN A 353 16.01 -8.22 -23.01
C GLN A 353 16.41 -6.82 -22.51
N ASN A 354 17.28 -6.15 -23.26
CA ASN A 354 17.53 -4.73 -23.09
C ASN A 354 16.31 -3.95 -23.58
N VAL A 355 15.90 -2.96 -22.79
CA VAL A 355 14.75 -2.11 -23.10
C VAL A 355 15.13 -0.64 -23.12
N GLY A 356 14.43 0.11 -23.97
CA GLY A 356 14.69 1.52 -24.20
C GLY A 356 15.92 1.79 -25.06
N PRO A 357 16.27 3.08 -25.23
CA PRO A 357 17.43 3.48 -26.00
C PRO A 357 18.74 3.14 -25.30
N ASN A 358 19.83 3.10 -26.07
CA ASN A 358 21.17 3.17 -25.49
C ASN A 358 21.31 4.52 -24.74
N ILE A 359 21.55 4.44 -23.44
CA ILE A 359 21.56 5.58 -22.52
C ILE A 359 22.59 6.64 -22.94
N TYR A 360 23.78 6.20 -23.37
CA TYR A 360 24.87 7.10 -23.73
C TYR A 360 24.67 7.68 -25.13
N ASP A 361 24.40 6.85 -26.14
CA ASP A 361 24.27 7.30 -27.53
C ASP A 361 23.07 8.23 -27.72
N SER A 362 22.00 7.99 -26.96
CA SER A 362 20.81 8.84 -26.96
C SER A 362 20.96 10.08 -26.06
N LYS A 363 22.11 10.21 -25.38
CA LYS A 363 22.47 11.37 -24.53
C LYS A 363 21.43 11.65 -23.43
N ILE A 364 20.75 10.62 -22.95
CA ILE A 364 19.76 10.76 -21.88
C ILE A 364 20.43 10.75 -20.49
N GLU A 365 21.66 10.25 -20.37
CA GLU A 365 22.50 10.43 -19.17
C GLU A 365 23.97 10.57 -19.57
N THR A 366 24.71 11.44 -18.89
CA THR A 366 26.10 11.76 -19.19
C THR A 366 27.06 10.85 -18.41
N MET A 367 26.64 10.40 -17.22
CA MET A 367 27.43 9.53 -16.36
C MET A 367 27.51 8.12 -16.93
N CYS A 368 28.72 7.57 -17.04
CA CYS A 368 28.92 6.24 -17.61
C CYS A 368 28.85 5.11 -16.56
N GLN A 369 28.98 5.43 -15.27
CA GLN A 369 29.08 4.46 -14.18
C GLN A 369 28.30 4.90 -12.94
N ASN A 370 27.89 3.94 -12.12
CA ASN A 370 27.16 4.18 -10.86
C ASN A 370 25.93 5.06 -11.04
N LYS A 371 25.27 4.95 -12.18
CA LYS A 371 24.18 5.86 -12.55
C LYS A 371 23.04 5.75 -11.53
N TRP A 372 22.39 4.60 -11.47
CA TRP A 372 21.24 4.35 -10.61
C TRP A 372 21.44 3.10 -9.75
N GLN A 373 20.91 3.13 -8.53
CA GLN A 373 20.85 1.99 -7.61
C GLN A 373 19.53 2.01 -6.86
N ASN A 374 19.07 0.83 -6.43
CA ASN A 374 17.74 0.66 -5.85
C ASN A 374 16.64 1.28 -6.74
N GLY A 375 15.40 0.99 -6.40
CA GLY A 375 14.29 1.58 -7.13
C GLY A 375 13.00 1.41 -6.39
N LEU A 376 12.00 2.08 -6.91
CA LEU A 376 10.66 2.12 -6.35
C LEU A 376 9.69 2.01 -7.50
N VAL A 377 8.56 1.35 -7.26
CA VAL A 377 7.44 1.32 -8.18
C VAL A 377 6.48 2.44 -7.82
N ASP A 378 5.99 3.12 -8.84
CA ASP A 378 4.81 3.96 -8.76
C ASP A 378 3.69 3.26 -9.51
N GLU A 379 2.77 2.65 -8.76
CA GLU A 379 1.63 1.94 -9.31
C GLU A 379 0.68 2.87 -10.08
N SER A 380 0.60 4.13 -9.66
CA SER A 380 -0.39 5.08 -10.15
C SER A 380 -0.12 5.57 -11.57
N GLU A 381 1.16 5.77 -11.92
CA GLU A 381 1.58 6.01 -13.31
C GLU A 381 2.12 4.76 -14.00
N LYS A 382 2.05 3.61 -13.34
CA LYS A 382 2.58 2.32 -13.79
C LYS A 382 4.05 2.39 -14.21
N CYS A 383 4.88 2.97 -13.36
CA CYS A 383 6.29 3.22 -13.65
C CYS A 383 7.24 2.66 -12.60
N VAL A 384 8.46 2.39 -13.03
CA VAL A 384 9.58 2.07 -12.14
C VAL A 384 10.59 3.21 -12.16
N TYR A 385 11.01 3.65 -10.98
CA TYR A 385 12.01 4.68 -10.77
C TYR A 385 13.33 4.09 -10.28
N GLY A 386 14.42 4.37 -10.99
CA GLY A 386 15.79 4.07 -10.54
C GLY A 386 16.39 5.26 -9.83
N ILE A 387 16.84 5.08 -8.57
CA ILE A 387 17.27 6.22 -7.74
C ILE A 387 18.70 6.66 -8.12
N PRO A 388 18.94 7.97 -8.34
CA PRO A 388 20.26 8.48 -8.73
C PRO A 388 21.31 8.24 -7.64
N LEU A 389 22.37 7.53 -8.01
CA LEU A 389 23.54 7.33 -7.17
C LEU A 389 24.63 8.33 -7.55
N ALA A 390 25.13 8.24 -8.78
CA ALA A 390 26.02 9.21 -9.41
C ALA A 390 25.37 9.91 -10.60
N ALA A 391 24.29 9.36 -11.17
CA ALA A 391 23.55 9.97 -12.28
C ALA A 391 23.17 11.43 -12.00
N GLU A 392 23.15 12.23 -13.06
CA GLU A 392 22.68 13.62 -13.04
C GLU A 392 21.17 13.70 -13.33
N SER A 393 20.52 12.55 -13.54
CA SER A 393 19.10 12.42 -13.83
C SER A 393 18.45 11.28 -13.05
N LEU A 394 17.14 11.35 -12.88
CA LEU A 394 16.28 10.28 -12.39
C LEU A 394 15.90 9.33 -13.53
N LEU A 395 16.09 8.03 -13.36
CA LEU A 395 15.63 7.02 -14.31
C LEU A 395 14.13 6.76 -14.09
N ARG A 396 13.35 6.76 -15.17
CA ARG A 396 11.94 6.35 -15.19
C ARG A 396 11.71 5.32 -16.29
N ILE A 397 11.03 4.24 -15.96
CA ILE A 397 10.66 3.17 -16.89
C ILE A 397 9.15 3.07 -16.90
N ASP A 398 8.54 3.47 -18.01
CA ASP A 398 7.09 3.45 -18.21
C ASP A 398 6.64 2.07 -18.67
N CYS A 399 5.83 1.39 -17.85
CA CYS A 399 5.40 0.02 -18.08
C CYS A 399 4.00 -0.07 -18.71
N ASN A 400 3.43 1.05 -19.19
CA ASN A 400 2.07 1.09 -19.75
C ASN A 400 1.91 0.41 -21.12
N SER A 401 2.99 -0.08 -21.73
CA SER A 401 2.94 -0.75 -23.03
C SER A 401 3.85 -1.96 -23.07
N ALA A 402 3.61 -2.86 -24.03
CA ALA A 402 4.43 -4.06 -24.22
C ALA A 402 5.93 -3.74 -24.42
N ASN A 403 6.24 -2.55 -24.95
CA ASN A 403 7.60 -2.05 -25.09
C ASN A 403 7.81 -0.92 -24.06
N PRO A 404 8.38 -1.21 -22.88
CA PRO A 404 8.50 -0.23 -21.82
C PRO A 404 9.38 0.95 -22.27
N LYS A 405 8.92 2.17 -21.98
CA LYS A 405 9.60 3.39 -22.40
C LYS A 405 10.56 3.85 -21.30
N VAL A 406 11.85 3.78 -21.59
CA VAL A 406 12.90 4.26 -20.68
C VAL A 406 13.19 5.73 -20.95
N THR A 407 13.08 6.56 -19.93
CA THR A 407 13.41 7.99 -19.95
C THR A 407 14.23 8.38 -18.74
N THR A 408 14.88 9.53 -18.83
CA THR A 408 15.58 10.14 -17.70
C THR A 408 15.18 11.60 -17.54
N TRP A 409 15.22 12.08 -16.30
CA TRP A 409 14.78 13.43 -15.94
C TRP A 409 15.87 14.14 -15.15
N PRO A 410 16.53 15.18 -15.71
CA PRO A 410 17.62 15.87 -15.04
C PRO A 410 17.20 16.38 -13.66
N LEU A 411 18.11 16.27 -12.68
CA LEU A 411 17.84 16.71 -11.31
C LEU A 411 17.85 18.25 -11.20
N PRO A 412 17.13 18.85 -10.23
CA PRO A 412 17.20 20.28 -9.94
C PRO A 412 18.64 20.71 -9.68
N ALA A 413 19.20 21.58 -10.54
CA ALA A 413 20.60 22.02 -10.57
C ALA A 413 21.67 20.88 -10.56
N PRO A 414 22.76 21.00 -11.33
CA PRO A 414 23.74 19.92 -11.43
C PRO A 414 24.51 19.71 -10.11
N TYR A 415 24.12 18.72 -9.32
CA TYR A 415 24.92 18.25 -8.19
C TYR A 415 25.89 17.17 -8.68
N LYS A 416 27.16 17.53 -8.86
CA LYS A 416 28.20 16.61 -9.38
C LYS A 416 28.79 15.65 -8.34
N GLY A 417 28.02 15.33 -7.30
CA GLY A 417 28.44 14.43 -6.23
C GLY A 417 28.12 12.96 -6.51
N LEU A 418 28.99 12.09 -5.99
CA LEU A 418 28.80 10.64 -5.94
C LEU A 418 28.03 10.24 -4.67
N GLY A 419 27.25 9.16 -4.74
CA GLY A 419 26.51 8.67 -3.57
C GLY A 419 25.43 9.63 -3.10
N LYS A 420 24.69 10.26 -4.02
CA LYS A 420 23.68 11.28 -3.68
C LYS A 420 22.64 10.73 -2.72
N PHE A 421 22.02 9.62 -3.12
CA PHE A 421 20.91 8.99 -2.42
C PHE A 421 21.17 7.49 -2.27
N GLU A 422 20.78 6.94 -1.13
CA GLU A 422 20.91 5.50 -0.89
C GLU A 422 19.76 4.72 -1.56
N GLY A 423 18.57 5.30 -1.57
CA GLY A 423 17.34 4.74 -2.12
C GLY A 423 16.21 5.75 -1.94
N GLY A 424 14.99 5.29 -1.75
CA GLY A 424 13.89 6.17 -1.38
C GLY A 424 12.76 5.42 -0.69
N VAL A 425 11.75 6.18 -0.31
CA VAL A 425 10.56 5.72 0.40
C VAL A 425 9.34 6.33 -0.31
N VAL A 426 8.32 5.53 -0.58
CA VAL A 426 7.03 6.03 -1.06
C VAL A 426 6.21 6.45 0.16
N ALA A 427 5.87 7.72 0.27
CA ALA A 427 5.01 8.22 1.34
C ALA A 427 3.54 7.83 1.11
N PRO A 428 2.68 7.88 2.15
CA PRO A 428 1.23 7.64 2.03
C PRO A 428 0.47 8.60 1.11
N ASN A 429 1.11 9.65 0.60
CA ASN A 429 0.55 10.57 -0.39
C ASN A 429 0.95 10.21 -1.84
N GLY A 430 1.64 9.07 -2.04
CA GLY A 430 2.14 8.59 -3.33
C GLY A 430 3.41 9.30 -3.83
N ILE A 431 3.96 10.24 -3.06
CA ILE A 431 5.20 10.94 -3.43
C ILE A 431 6.39 10.13 -2.95
N ILE A 432 7.43 10.08 -3.78
CA ILE A 432 8.67 9.39 -3.46
C ILE A 432 9.66 10.39 -2.85
N TYR A 433 10.28 9.99 -1.74
CA TYR A 433 11.31 10.78 -1.06
C TYR A 433 12.60 9.98 -0.97
N THR A 434 13.69 10.52 -1.49
CA THR A 434 14.98 9.81 -1.47
C THR A 434 15.63 9.84 -0.10
N VAL A 435 16.37 8.78 0.24
CA VAL A 435 17.19 8.71 1.45
C VAL A 435 18.47 9.51 1.22
N PRO A 436 18.67 10.65 1.91
CA PRO A 436 19.81 11.53 1.66
C PRO A 436 21.10 10.88 2.18
N ASN A 437 22.04 10.65 1.28
CA ASN A 437 23.33 10.05 1.59
C ASN A 437 24.41 11.14 1.62
N ASN A 438 25.11 11.38 0.50
CA ASN A 438 26.01 12.53 0.40
C ASN A 438 25.28 13.80 0.00
N HIS A 439 24.09 13.70 -0.60
CA HIS A 439 23.23 14.84 -0.83
C HIS A 439 22.70 15.40 0.51
N LYS A 440 22.67 16.74 0.66
CA LYS A 440 22.27 17.41 1.91
C LYS A 440 20.80 17.81 1.96
N ALA A 441 20.06 17.38 0.96
CA ALA A 441 18.63 17.53 0.84
C ALA A 441 18.01 16.18 0.47
N VAL A 442 16.76 15.99 0.85
CA VAL A 442 15.91 14.91 0.33
C VAL A 442 15.44 15.33 -1.07
N LEU A 443 15.55 14.43 -2.06
CA LEU A 443 14.89 14.66 -3.34
C LEU A 443 13.45 14.15 -3.23
N ARG A 444 12.52 15.07 -3.38
CA ARG A 444 11.08 14.83 -3.53
C ARG A 444 10.78 14.61 -5.01
N ILE A 445 10.25 13.43 -5.32
CA ILE A 445 9.88 13.01 -6.67
C ILE A 445 8.36 12.87 -6.68
N GLN A 446 7.70 13.86 -7.26
CA GLN A 446 6.26 13.86 -7.43
C GLN A 446 5.93 13.29 -8.82
N PRO A 447 5.16 12.19 -8.90
CA PRO A 447 4.80 11.53 -10.15
C PRO A 447 4.12 12.45 -11.16
N ALA A 448 4.17 12.10 -12.45
CA ALA A 448 3.63 12.95 -13.51
C ALA A 448 2.10 13.12 -13.39
N THR A 449 1.44 12.05 -12.94
CA THR A 449 0.00 11.95 -12.73
C THR A 449 -0.48 12.57 -11.42
N TRP A 450 0.43 13.02 -10.55
CA TRP A 450 0.07 13.48 -9.20
C TRP A 450 -0.84 14.70 -9.25
N GLY A 451 -1.99 14.61 -8.59
CA GLY A 451 -2.99 15.70 -8.51
C GLY A 451 -3.83 15.91 -9.77
N THR A 452 -3.65 15.10 -10.83
CA THR A 452 -4.44 15.21 -12.08
C THR A 452 -5.78 14.46 -12.02
N GLY A 453 -6.22 14.03 -10.84
CA GLY A 453 -7.40 13.18 -10.66
C GLY A 453 -7.24 11.74 -11.18
N GLN A 454 -6.08 11.41 -11.77
CA GLN A 454 -5.73 10.05 -12.23
C GLN A 454 -4.79 9.30 -11.29
N SER A 455 -4.28 9.92 -10.22
CA SER A 455 -3.49 9.23 -9.19
C SER A 455 -3.67 9.86 -7.81
N GLN A 456 -4.74 9.52 -7.10
CA GLN A 456 -4.81 9.72 -5.65
C GLN A 456 -5.66 8.65 -4.97
N GLN A 457 -5.57 7.42 -5.44
CA GLN A 457 -6.26 6.34 -4.74
C GLN A 457 -5.49 5.05 -4.59
N GLU A 458 -4.21 4.90 -4.98
CA GLU A 458 -3.54 3.58 -4.88
C GLU A 458 -2.33 3.36 -3.95
N VAL A 459 -1.97 4.26 -3.03
CA VAL A 459 -0.96 3.93 -1.99
C VAL A 459 -1.26 4.60 -0.64
N ARG A 460 -2.04 3.93 0.20
CA ARG A 460 -2.07 4.12 1.66
C ARG A 460 -2.18 2.73 2.32
N ASN A 461 -1.06 2.28 2.87
CA ASN A 461 -0.86 1.31 3.95
C ASN A 461 -1.81 0.10 4.03
N GLY A 462 -1.27 -1.10 3.76
CA GLY A 462 -1.82 -2.36 4.31
C GLY A 462 -3.30 -2.66 4.03
N CYS A 463 -3.85 -2.15 2.92
CA CYS A 463 -5.27 -2.30 2.61
C CYS A 463 -5.50 -3.61 1.86
N THR A 464 -6.25 -4.53 2.46
CA THR A 464 -6.71 -5.75 1.80
C THR A 464 -7.71 -5.43 0.66
N TYR A 465 -8.36 -4.25 0.68
CA TYR A 465 -9.47 -3.90 -0.22
C TYR A 465 -9.18 -2.71 -1.16
N GLN A 466 -8.06 -2.79 -1.88
CA GLN A 466 -7.60 -1.74 -2.82
C GLN A 466 -8.27 -1.75 -4.20
N GLY A 467 -9.04 -2.79 -4.52
CA GLY A 467 -9.80 -2.90 -5.77
C GLY A 467 -11.17 -3.58 -5.54
N GLY A 468 -12.06 -3.47 -6.53
CA GLY A 468 -13.41 -4.04 -6.44
C GLY A 468 -14.50 -3.01 -6.12
N ILE A 469 -15.72 -3.49 -5.85
CA ILE A 469 -16.85 -2.64 -5.47
C ILE A 469 -16.75 -2.22 -4.00
N ALA A 470 -17.33 -1.06 -3.65
CA ALA A 470 -17.28 -0.51 -2.29
C ALA A 470 -18.00 -1.37 -1.25
N THR A 471 -18.97 -2.17 -1.66
CA THR A 471 -19.89 -2.85 -0.73
C THR A 471 -20.42 -4.12 -1.35
N LEU A 472 -20.24 -5.26 -0.67
CA LEU A 472 -20.96 -6.48 -1.00
C LEU A 472 -22.41 -6.33 -0.52
N ARG A 473 -23.40 -6.62 -1.38
CA ARG A 473 -24.82 -6.35 -1.08
C ARG A 473 -25.74 -7.50 -1.47
N SER A 474 -26.79 -7.72 -0.68
CA SER A 474 -27.90 -8.61 -1.00
C SER A 474 -28.96 -7.86 -1.82
N SER A 475 -28.73 -7.71 -3.13
CA SER A 475 -29.69 -7.02 -4.03
C SER A 475 -30.11 -7.91 -5.19
N SER A 476 -31.42 -8.04 -5.41
CA SER A 476 -32.04 -8.71 -6.56
C SER A 476 -32.15 -7.83 -7.82
N HIS A 477 -32.04 -6.50 -7.71
CA HIS A 477 -32.05 -5.58 -8.85
C HIS A 477 -30.83 -5.73 -9.77
N ARG A 478 -31.04 -6.21 -11.00
CA ARG A 478 -30.06 -6.15 -12.11
C ARG A 478 -30.56 -5.22 -13.22
N VAL A 479 -30.30 -3.91 -13.12
CA VAL A 479 -30.64 -3.00 -14.21
C VAL A 479 -29.57 -3.10 -15.32
N LYS A 480 -29.85 -3.86 -16.38
CA LYS A 480 -29.04 -3.86 -17.63
C LYS A 480 -29.50 -2.73 -18.55
N PHE A 481 -29.27 -1.45 -18.21
CA PHE A 481 -29.52 -0.38 -19.20
C PHE A 481 -28.61 0.84 -19.06
N SER A 482 -28.25 1.42 -20.22
CA SER A 482 -27.29 2.53 -20.36
C SER A 482 -27.81 3.86 -19.81
N LEU A 483 -27.09 4.45 -18.86
CA LEU A 483 -27.34 5.78 -18.28
C LEU A 483 -27.37 6.90 -19.33
N LYS A 484 -26.63 6.79 -20.45
CA LYS A 484 -26.55 7.82 -21.50
C LYS A 484 -27.87 8.07 -22.24
N ASN A 485 -28.83 7.15 -22.15
CA ASN A 485 -30.11 7.23 -22.85
C ASN A 485 -31.28 7.61 -21.93
N ARG A 486 -31.02 7.97 -20.67
CA ARG A 486 -32.06 8.32 -19.70
C ARG A 486 -32.37 9.81 -19.75
N LYS A 487 -33.62 10.14 -20.09
CA LYS A 487 -34.25 11.43 -19.79
C LYS A 487 -35.29 11.20 -18.71
N HIS A 488 -35.33 12.07 -17.71
CA HIS A 488 -36.38 12.11 -16.70
C HIS A 488 -37.75 12.03 -17.40
N ASN A 489 -38.60 11.08 -16.99
CA ASN A 489 -39.96 10.94 -17.53
C ASN A 489 -40.95 11.46 -16.48
N PRO A 490 -41.33 12.74 -16.52
CA PRO A 490 -42.22 13.35 -15.52
C PRO A 490 -43.67 12.82 -15.58
N LYS A 491 -43.99 11.93 -16.53
CA LYS A 491 -45.31 11.27 -16.65
C LYS A 491 -45.09 9.77 -16.89
N PRO A 492 -44.67 9.01 -15.86
CA PRO A 492 -44.40 7.60 -16.02
C PRO A 492 -45.69 6.87 -16.45
N LYS A 493 -45.53 5.81 -17.23
CA LYS A 493 -46.63 4.91 -17.58
C LYS A 493 -46.37 3.55 -16.93
N ASN A 494 -47.41 2.87 -16.45
CA ASN A 494 -47.28 1.53 -15.86
C ASN A 494 -46.92 0.48 -16.95
N ARG A 495 -46.75 -0.79 -16.56
CA ARG A 495 -46.43 -1.89 -17.51
C ARG A 495 -47.48 -2.06 -18.62
N GLN A 496 -48.72 -1.58 -18.43
CA GLN A 496 -49.81 -1.63 -19.39
C GLN A 496 -49.94 -0.35 -20.25
N GLY A 497 -49.08 0.66 -20.02
CA GLY A 497 -49.06 1.90 -20.82
C GLY A 497 -50.01 3.00 -20.34
N GLU A 498 -50.62 2.83 -19.17
CA GLU A 498 -51.53 3.79 -18.53
C GLU A 498 -50.74 4.83 -17.74
N LYS A 499 -51.28 6.05 -17.57
CA LYS A 499 -50.61 7.09 -16.76
C LYS A 499 -50.57 6.68 -15.30
N THR A 500 -49.40 6.74 -14.67
CA THR A 500 -49.27 6.45 -13.25
C THR A 500 -49.75 7.63 -12.39
N LYS A 501 -50.18 7.32 -11.17
CA LYS A 501 -50.46 8.31 -10.11
C LYS A 501 -49.23 8.58 -9.24
N THR A 502 -48.03 8.35 -9.75
CA THR A 502 -46.79 8.60 -8.99
C THR A 502 -46.68 10.08 -8.69
N LEU A 503 -46.84 10.43 -7.41
CA LEU A 503 -46.76 11.79 -6.89
C LEU A 503 -45.56 11.92 -5.95
N TRP A 504 -45.19 13.17 -5.65
CA TRP A 504 -44.23 13.45 -4.60
C TRP A 504 -44.90 13.31 -3.25
N LEU A 505 -44.24 12.65 -2.30
CA LEU A 505 -44.63 12.71 -0.90
C LEU A 505 -44.67 14.19 -0.43
N PRO A 506 -45.52 14.52 0.56
CA PRO A 506 -45.52 15.86 1.15
C PRO A 506 -44.13 16.29 1.63
N GLU A 507 -43.79 17.57 1.50
CA GLU A 507 -42.45 18.09 1.83
C GLU A 507 -42.05 17.77 3.28
N ASP A 508 -42.96 17.94 4.23
CA ASP A 508 -42.74 17.61 5.65
C ASP A 508 -42.43 16.11 5.88
N VAL A 509 -42.97 15.24 5.03
CA VAL A 509 -42.74 13.78 5.07
C VAL A 509 -41.40 13.40 4.42
N CYS A 510 -40.87 14.23 3.54
CA CYS A 510 -39.58 14.00 2.90
C CYS A 510 -38.39 14.40 3.79
N SER A 511 -38.63 15.16 4.87
CA SER A 511 -37.58 15.56 5.81
C SER A 511 -36.87 14.37 6.46
N GLU A 512 -35.60 14.56 6.80
CA GLU A 512 -34.81 13.53 7.47
C GLU A 512 -35.32 13.31 8.90
N ASP A 513 -35.40 12.06 9.33
CA ASP A 513 -35.76 11.69 10.70
C ASP A 513 -34.84 10.57 11.18
N VAL A 514 -34.45 10.61 12.46
CA VAL A 514 -33.65 9.58 13.11
C VAL A 514 -34.36 9.18 14.40
N PHE A 515 -34.80 7.93 14.49
CA PHE A 515 -35.55 7.44 15.64
C PHE A 515 -35.00 6.11 16.14
N ASP A 516 -35.15 5.87 17.44
CA ASP A 516 -34.76 4.62 18.07
C ASP A 516 -35.79 3.51 17.81
N TYR A 517 -35.36 2.26 17.81
CA TYR A 517 -36.23 1.09 17.89
C TYR A 517 -35.78 0.17 19.02
N ASP A 518 -36.71 -0.65 19.53
CA ASP A 518 -36.42 -1.54 20.64
C ASP A 518 -35.60 -2.75 20.18
N THR A 519 -34.29 -2.70 20.40
CA THR A 519 -33.37 -3.79 20.06
C THR A 519 -33.54 -5.03 20.93
N SER A 520 -34.25 -4.94 22.06
CA SER A 520 -34.58 -6.10 22.89
C SER A 520 -35.71 -6.94 22.30
N ILE A 521 -36.55 -6.32 21.46
CA ILE A 521 -37.64 -6.97 20.72
C ILE A 521 -37.16 -7.34 19.31
N TYR A 522 -36.46 -6.41 18.64
CA TYR A 522 -36.03 -6.54 17.26
C TYR A 522 -34.50 -6.62 17.16
N ASP A 523 -33.88 -7.72 17.57
CA ASP A 523 -32.41 -7.90 17.46
C ASP A 523 -31.97 -8.25 16.03
N LEU A 524 -32.13 -7.27 15.13
CA LEU A 524 -31.79 -7.38 13.71
C LEU A 524 -30.27 -7.56 13.51
N ALA A 525 -29.45 -6.99 14.39
CA ALA A 525 -28.00 -7.10 14.30
C ALA A 525 -27.52 -8.54 14.59
N ALA A 526 -28.06 -9.19 15.62
CA ALA A 526 -27.76 -10.60 15.89
C ALA A 526 -28.27 -11.51 14.76
N ALA A 527 -29.49 -11.28 14.27
CA ALA A 527 -30.02 -12.08 13.15
C ALA A 527 -29.17 -11.98 11.88
N VAL A 528 -28.72 -10.76 11.52
CA VAL A 528 -27.81 -10.57 10.38
C VAL A 528 -26.46 -11.22 10.63
N LYS A 529 -25.92 -11.13 11.85
CA LYS A 529 -24.68 -11.80 12.22
C LYS A 529 -24.78 -13.32 12.05
N ASP A 530 -25.88 -13.94 12.51
CA ASP A 530 -26.10 -15.39 12.37
C ASP A 530 -26.10 -15.82 10.90
N ILE A 531 -26.78 -15.07 10.03
CA ILE A 531 -26.78 -15.32 8.58
C ILE A 531 -25.38 -15.19 7.98
N LEU A 532 -24.62 -14.15 8.36
CA LEU A 532 -23.26 -13.96 7.86
C LEU A 532 -22.31 -15.07 8.34
N GLN A 533 -22.52 -15.61 9.54
CA GLN A 533 -21.74 -16.73 10.07
C GLN A 533 -22.09 -18.07 9.40
N SER A 534 -23.32 -18.24 8.90
CA SER A 534 -23.71 -19.44 8.15
C SER A 534 -23.29 -19.40 6.68
N CYS A 535 -22.88 -18.23 6.17
CA CYS A 535 -22.40 -18.09 4.80
C CYS A 535 -21.05 -18.79 4.59
N GLY A 536 -20.79 -19.23 3.35
CA GLY A 536 -19.47 -19.75 2.97
C GLY A 536 -18.35 -18.71 3.20
N PRO A 537 -17.30 -19.02 3.97
CA PRO A 537 -16.26 -18.06 4.36
C PRO A 537 -15.45 -17.54 3.16
N ASP A 538 -15.25 -18.38 2.14
CA ASP A 538 -14.55 -18.00 0.90
C ASP A 538 -15.44 -17.22 -0.07
N ILE A 539 -16.76 -17.14 0.19
CA ILE A 539 -17.74 -16.48 -0.69
C ILE A 539 -18.14 -15.12 -0.11
N VAL A 540 -18.64 -15.09 1.13
CA VAL A 540 -19.13 -13.85 1.77
C VAL A 540 -18.15 -13.34 2.80
N GLY A 541 -17.55 -14.23 3.59
CA GLY A 541 -16.59 -13.89 4.63
C GLY A 541 -16.83 -14.58 5.95
N SER A 542 -16.03 -14.21 6.94
CA SER A 542 -16.10 -14.75 8.30
C SER A 542 -15.74 -13.67 9.32
N ILE A 543 -16.17 -13.84 10.57
CA ILE A 543 -15.71 -13.00 11.68
C ILE A 543 -14.31 -13.47 12.09
N ARG A 544 -13.40 -12.53 12.39
CA ARG A 544 -12.05 -12.84 12.88
C ARG A 544 -12.10 -13.78 14.10
N ASP A 545 -11.17 -14.73 14.14
CA ASP A 545 -11.07 -15.70 15.22
C ASP A 545 -11.06 -15.02 16.60
N GLY A 546 -11.93 -15.50 17.49
CA GLY A 546 -12.07 -14.97 18.85
C GLY A 546 -12.90 -13.70 18.97
N SER A 547 -13.43 -13.12 17.88
CA SER A 547 -14.36 -12.00 17.94
C SER A 547 -15.82 -12.44 17.80
N THR A 548 -16.71 -11.69 18.43
CA THR A 548 -18.17 -11.80 18.27
C THR A 548 -18.78 -10.53 17.67
N HIS A 549 -17.97 -9.57 17.23
CA HIS A 549 -18.43 -8.27 16.74
C HIS A 549 -18.56 -8.24 15.21
N LEU A 550 -19.60 -7.58 14.70
CA LEU A 550 -19.82 -7.44 13.25
C LEU A 550 -18.73 -6.57 12.60
N GLU A 551 -18.14 -5.64 13.35
CA GLU A 551 -17.03 -4.80 12.93
C GLU A 551 -15.78 -5.60 12.54
N ASP A 552 -15.64 -6.82 13.06
CA ASP A 552 -14.53 -7.73 12.76
C ASP A 552 -14.84 -8.72 11.63
N PHE A 553 -15.96 -8.54 10.92
CA PHE A 553 -16.27 -9.35 9.75
C PHE A 553 -15.27 -9.06 8.61
N VAL A 554 -14.73 -10.10 7.99
CA VAL A 554 -13.73 -10.02 6.91
C VAL A 554 -14.32 -10.57 5.64
N VAL A 555 -14.39 -9.75 4.59
CA VAL A 555 -14.84 -10.16 3.26
C VAL A 555 -13.64 -10.67 2.44
N PRO A 556 -13.75 -11.75 1.66
CA PRO A 556 -12.67 -12.16 0.76
C PRO A 556 -12.48 -11.13 -0.37
N VAL A 557 -11.24 -10.74 -0.67
CA VAL A 557 -10.94 -9.77 -1.74
C VAL A 557 -11.56 -10.14 -3.09
N PRO A 558 -11.50 -11.41 -3.56
CA PRO A 558 -12.13 -11.79 -4.81
C PRO A 558 -13.64 -11.54 -4.84
N SER A 559 -14.32 -11.56 -3.69
CA SER A 559 -15.76 -11.32 -3.58
C SER A 559 -16.17 -9.86 -3.78
N LEU A 560 -15.21 -8.93 -3.79
CA LEU A 560 -15.45 -7.54 -4.17
C LEU A 560 -15.09 -7.27 -5.64
N TRP A 561 -14.35 -8.17 -6.28
CA TRP A 561 -13.90 -7.99 -7.66
C TRP A 561 -14.93 -8.56 -8.64
N ARG A 562 -15.30 -7.77 -9.64
CA ARG A 562 -16.23 -8.25 -10.69
C ARG A 562 -15.61 -9.40 -11.47
N VAL A 563 -16.44 -10.28 -12.00
CA VAL A 563 -16.02 -11.42 -12.86
C VAL A 563 -15.13 -10.96 -14.02
N VAL A 564 -15.43 -9.80 -14.61
CA VAL A 564 -14.62 -9.22 -15.70
C VAL A 564 -13.18 -8.86 -15.29
N ASN A 565 -12.92 -8.77 -13.98
CA ASN A 565 -11.62 -8.50 -13.40
C ASN A 565 -11.04 -9.75 -12.70
N GLY A 566 -11.54 -10.95 -13.01
CA GLY A 566 -11.07 -12.21 -12.41
C GLY A 566 -11.55 -12.45 -10.97
N GLY A 567 -12.56 -11.72 -10.50
CA GLY A 567 -13.18 -11.93 -9.19
C GLY A 567 -14.50 -12.71 -9.23
N GLN A 568 -15.18 -12.78 -8.10
CA GLN A 568 -16.43 -13.55 -7.91
C GLN A 568 -17.58 -12.70 -7.34
N CYS A 569 -17.51 -11.37 -7.45
CA CYS A 569 -18.48 -10.45 -6.86
C CYS A 569 -19.94 -10.76 -7.23
N GLU A 570 -20.23 -11.02 -8.50
CA GLU A 570 -21.60 -11.32 -8.95
C GLU A 570 -22.14 -12.64 -8.35
N GLN A 571 -21.26 -13.61 -8.10
CA GLN A 571 -21.60 -14.87 -7.43
C GLN A 571 -21.80 -14.65 -5.93
N ALA A 572 -20.89 -13.91 -5.27
CA ALA A 572 -20.97 -13.61 -3.85
C ALA A 572 -22.23 -12.78 -3.50
N GLN A 573 -22.55 -11.76 -4.30
CA GLN A 573 -23.79 -10.99 -4.14
C GLN A 573 -25.03 -11.84 -4.35
N LYS A 574 -25.03 -12.72 -5.36
CA LYS A 574 -26.16 -13.63 -5.59
C LYS A 574 -26.33 -14.59 -4.39
N TYR A 575 -25.24 -15.21 -3.96
CA TYR A 575 -25.25 -16.13 -2.83
C TYR A 575 -25.77 -15.45 -1.56
N LEU A 576 -25.28 -14.25 -1.24
CA LEU A 576 -25.77 -13.48 -0.10
C LEU A 576 -27.27 -13.13 -0.24
N SER A 577 -27.73 -12.71 -1.42
CA SER A 577 -29.17 -12.50 -1.68
C SER A 577 -29.99 -13.76 -1.43
N ASP A 578 -29.54 -14.91 -1.93
CA ASP A 578 -30.24 -16.18 -1.76
C ASP A 578 -30.28 -16.59 -0.27
N GLN A 579 -29.24 -16.29 0.54
CA GLN A 579 -29.28 -16.55 1.98
C GLN A 579 -30.33 -15.69 2.68
N ILE A 580 -30.39 -14.39 2.39
CA ILE A 580 -31.37 -13.47 2.99
C ILE A 580 -32.81 -13.83 2.58
N GLU A 581 -33.03 -14.17 1.31
CA GLU A 581 -34.37 -14.50 0.80
C GLU A 581 -34.93 -15.80 1.40
N ASN A 582 -34.06 -16.75 1.76
CA ASN A 582 -34.46 -18.04 2.33
C ASN A 582 -34.50 -18.07 3.87
N ASP A 583 -34.06 -17.01 4.55
CA ASP A 583 -34.10 -16.93 6.02
C ASP A 583 -35.46 -16.41 6.52
N SER A 584 -36.42 -17.33 6.69
CA SER A 584 -37.75 -17.00 7.20
C SER A 584 -37.73 -16.33 8.58
N LYS A 585 -36.81 -16.70 9.47
CA LYS A 585 -36.73 -16.14 10.83
C LYS A 585 -36.35 -14.66 10.78
N PHE A 586 -35.33 -14.32 10.01
CA PHE A 586 -34.93 -12.94 9.80
C PHE A 586 -36.02 -12.14 9.09
N LEU A 587 -36.67 -12.71 8.07
CA LEU A 587 -37.71 -12.00 7.34
C LEU A 587 -38.98 -11.76 8.18
N ASP A 588 -39.35 -12.67 9.08
CA ASP A 588 -40.47 -12.48 10.01
C ASP A 588 -40.13 -11.43 11.09
N LEU A 589 -38.89 -11.42 11.58
CA LEU A 589 -38.38 -10.39 12.49
C LEU A 589 -38.38 -9.00 11.82
N PHE A 590 -37.89 -8.94 10.57
CA PHE A 590 -37.93 -7.72 9.75
C PHE A 590 -39.36 -7.25 9.48
N ASP A 591 -40.27 -8.16 9.16
CA ASP A 591 -41.68 -7.84 8.93
C ASP A 591 -42.36 -7.25 10.16
N SER A 592 -42.06 -7.78 11.35
CA SER A 592 -42.59 -7.29 12.63
C SER A 592 -42.02 -5.91 12.96
N PHE A 593 -40.70 -5.74 12.83
CA PHE A 593 -40.02 -4.45 12.98
C PHE A 593 -40.62 -3.37 12.07
N VAL A 594 -40.82 -3.67 10.79
CA VAL A 594 -41.39 -2.71 9.84
C VAL A 594 -42.84 -2.35 10.22
N GLN A 595 -43.69 -3.36 10.47
CA GLN A 595 -45.12 -3.13 10.72
C GLN A 595 -45.40 -2.46 12.07
N GLU A 596 -44.60 -2.74 13.10
CA GLU A 596 -44.86 -2.27 14.45
C GLU A 596 -44.06 -1.02 14.82
N THR A 597 -42.95 -0.73 14.11
CA THR A 597 -42.10 0.45 14.39
C THR A 597 -42.12 1.44 13.23
N VAL A 598 -41.82 0.99 12.02
CA VAL A 598 -41.55 1.89 10.89
C VAL A 598 -42.83 2.44 10.28
N LEU A 599 -43.81 1.59 9.97
CA LEU A 599 -45.07 2.01 9.35
C LEU A 599 -45.91 2.91 10.24
N PRO A 600 -46.07 2.67 11.57
CA PRO A 600 -46.80 3.58 12.44
C PRO A 600 -46.14 4.97 12.48
N ARG A 601 -44.81 5.03 12.57
CA ARG A 601 -44.06 6.28 12.52
C ARG A 601 -44.22 7.02 11.19
N PHE A 602 -44.22 6.28 10.08
CA PHE A 602 -44.44 6.85 8.75
C PHE A 602 -45.89 7.37 8.62
N LYS A 603 -46.89 6.63 9.14
CA LYS A 603 -48.29 7.07 9.19
C LYS A 603 -48.46 8.35 10.02
N GLU A 604 -47.83 8.45 11.19
CA GLU A 604 -47.84 9.67 12.01
C GLU A 604 -47.36 10.89 11.22
N ARG A 605 -46.27 10.74 10.45
CA ARG A 605 -45.75 11.82 9.59
C ARG A 605 -46.73 12.20 8.48
N MET A 606 -47.38 11.21 7.86
CA MET A 606 -48.41 11.45 6.84
C MET A 606 -49.62 12.18 7.41
N VAL A 607 -50.07 11.82 8.62
CA VAL A 607 -51.15 12.50 9.33
C VAL A 607 -50.76 13.93 9.69
N ALA A 608 -49.55 14.13 10.22
CA ALA A 608 -49.04 15.46 10.58
C ALA A 608 -48.95 16.40 9.38
N ALA A 609 -48.61 15.87 8.19
CA ALA A 609 -48.60 16.62 6.94
C ALA A 609 -50.00 16.81 6.31
N GLY A 610 -51.07 16.37 6.97
CA GLY A 610 -52.45 16.46 6.48
C GLY A 610 -52.76 15.53 5.29
N ALA A 611 -51.91 14.53 5.05
CA ALA A 611 -52.04 13.60 3.93
C ALA A 611 -52.79 12.30 4.27
N ALA A 612 -53.10 12.06 5.55
CA ALA A 612 -53.84 10.87 6.00
C ALA A 612 -54.68 11.14 7.25
N SER A 613 -55.61 10.23 7.58
CA SER A 613 -56.33 10.22 8.87
C SER A 613 -55.73 9.20 9.84
N LEU A 614 -56.01 9.36 11.14
CA LEU A 614 -55.60 8.41 12.18
C LEU A 614 -56.38 7.09 12.16
N ASP A 615 -57.43 6.98 11.35
CA ASP A 615 -58.30 5.80 11.31
C ASP A 615 -57.55 4.56 10.82
N GLU A 616 -57.88 3.39 11.37
CA GLU A 616 -57.27 2.12 10.97
C GLU A 616 -57.57 1.81 9.49
N GLY A 617 -56.53 1.47 8.74
CA GLY A 617 -56.59 1.21 7.31
C GLY A 617 -56.84 2.43 6.43
N SER A 618 -56.54 3.63 6.92
CA SER A 618 -56.57 4.87 6.15
C SER A 618 -55.45 4.96 5.10
N LEU A 619 -54.36 4.20 5.26
CA LEU A 619 -53.26 4.13 4.32
C LEU A 619 -52.86 2.67 4.01
N THR A 620 -52.47 2.45 2.75
CA THR A 620 -51.82 1.21 2.32
C THR A 620 -50.35 1.50 2.03
N PHE A 621 -49.46 0.73 2.64
CA PHE A 621 -48.01 0.79 2.47
C PHE A 621 -47.50 -0.42 1.68
N TYR A 622 -46.45 -0.20 0.89
CA TYR A 622 -45.76 -1.23 0.13
C TYR A 622 -44.28 -1.19 0.47
N TYR A 623 -43.81 -2.07 1.36
CA TYR A 623 -42.40 -2.08 1.77
C TYR A 623 -41.60 -3.15 1.05
N GLN A 624 -40.34 -2.83 0.75
CA GLN A 624 -39.38 -3.73 0.11
C GLN A 624 -39.13 -4.97 1.00
N ARG A 625 -39.31 -6.16 0.43
CA ARG A 625 -39.02 -7.46 1.07
C ARG A 625 -38.47 -8.45 0.03
N PRO A 626 -37.25 -9.01 0.20
CA PRO A 626 -36.33 -8.84 1.33
C PRO A 626 -35.64 -7.46 1.37
N PRO A 627 -35.18 -7.01 2.55
CA PRO A 627 -34.36 -5.80 2.66
C PRO A 627 -32.95 -6.01 2.06
N THR A 628 -32.23 -4.92 1.81
CA THR A 628 -30.86 -4.97 1.32
C THR A 628 -29.87 -4.92 2.49
N ILE A 629 -29.06 -5.95 2.67
CA ILE A 629 -27.90 -5.95 3.57
C ILE A 629 -26.67 -5.47 2.80
N ARG A 630 -25.85 -4.65 3.46
CA ARG A 630 -24.65 -4.03 2.90
C ARG A 630 -23.46 -4.26 3.82
N ILE A 631 -22.41 -4.86 3.26
CA ILE A 631 -21.14 -5.16 3.93
C ILE A 631 -20.04 -4.34 3.24
N GLN A 632 -19.51 -3.35 3.94
CA GLN A 632 -18.47 -2.45 3.44
C GLN A 632 -17.19 -2.67 4.26
N PRO A 633 -16.27 -3.53 3.78
CA PRO A 633 -15.05 -3.83 4.50
C PRO A 633 -14.06 -2.66 4.46
N GLY A 634 -13.19 -2.62 5.46
CA GLY A 634 -12.17 -1.60 5.63
C GLY A 634 -10.78 -2.22 5.88
N PRO A 635 -9.68 -1.52 5.53
CA PRO A 635 -9.65 -0.22 4.86
C PRO A 635 -9.81 -0.38 3.34
N GLY A 636 -10.74 0.39 2.75
CA GLY A 636 -11.16 0.28 1.35
C GLY A 636 -11.24 1.62 0.62
N TRP A 637 -10.90 1.63 -0.67
CA TRP A 637 -10.83 2.87 -1.47
C TRP A 637 -12.06 3.13 -2.34
N ALA A 638 -12.78 2.07 -2.72
CA ALA A 638 -13.98 2.21 -3.50
C ALA A 638 -15.03 3.03 -2.73
N HIS A 639 -15.68 3.97 -3.43
CA HIS A 639 -16.75 4.81 -2.91
C HIS A 639 -18.03 4.54 -3.69
N VAL A 640 -19.18 4.67 -3.03
CA VAL A 640 -20.47 4.72 -3.69
C VAL A 640 -20.64 6.14 -4.22
N LYS A 641 -20.94 6.29 -5.52
CA LYS A 641 -21.19 7.62 -6.09
C LYS A 641 -22.51 8.18 -5.56
N PRO A 642 -22.62 9.48 -5.29
CA PRO A 642 -23.89 10.12 -4.99
C PRO A 642 -24.88 9.86 -6.11
N HIS A 643 -26.02 9.27 -5.75
CA HIS A 643 -27.11 8.94 -6.65
C HIS A 643 -28.43 9.14 -5.92
N ASN A 644 -29.50 9.38 -6.67
CA ASN A 644 -30.83 9.17 -6.13
C ASN A 644 -31.41 7.86 -6.67
N ASP A 645 -32.33 7.28 -5.92
CA ASP A 645 -32.89 5.98 -6.25
C ASP A 645 -33.84 6.06 -7.46
N SER A 646 -34.37 7.24 -7.80
CA SER A 646 -35.16 7.42 -9.03
C SER A 646 -34.36 7.13 -10.31
N GLU A 647 -33.04 7.29 -10.27
CA GLU A 647 -32.15 6.84 -11.35
C GLU A 647 -32.26 5.33 -11.58
N TYR A 648 -32.59 4.53 -10.56
CA TYR A 648 -32.66 3.08 -10.64
C TYR A 648 -34.07 2.52 -10.77
N GLY A 649 -35.08 3.39 -10.93
CA GLY A 649 -36.47 2.97 -11.05
C GLY A 649 -37.20 2.90 -9.72
N HIS A 650 -36.84 3.76 -8.77
CA HIS A 650 -37.66 4.06 -7.60
C HIS A 650 -38.51 5.31 -7.81
N GLN A 651 -39.62 5.42 -7.10
CA GLN A 651 -40.62 6.46 -7.23
C GLN A 651 -40.48 7.50 -6.12
N TYR A 652 -40.85 8.75 -6.39
CA TYR A 652 -40.87 9.81 -5.37
C TYR A 652 -41.94 9.59 -4.28
N GLY A 653 -42.85 8.64 -4.49
CA GLY A 653 -43.79 8.14 -3.49
C GLY A 653 -43.18 7.17 -2.48
N GLU A 654 -41.88 6.88 -2.57
CA GLU A 654 -41.14 6.01 -1.65
C GLU A 654 -40.27 6.81 -0.68
N LEU A 655 -40.23 6.36 0.57
CA LEU A 655 -39.26 6.83 1.58
C LEU A 655 -38.23 5.73 1.85
N ASN A 656 -36.96 6.12 2.01
CA ASN A 656 -35.86 5.22 2.29
C ASN A 656 -35.65 5.10 3.80
N PHE A 657 -35.34 3.88 4.24
CA PHE A 657 -34.96 3.58 5.61
C PHE A 657 -33.59 2.93 5.63
N TRP A 658 -32.69 3.42 6.48
CA TRP A 658 -31.33 2.91 6.65
C TRP A 658 -31.04 2.62 8.12
N VAL A 659 -30.54 1.42 8.41
CA VAL A 659 -30.30 0.90 9.77
C VAL A 659 -28.83 0.47 9.90
N PRO A 660 -27.99 1.14 10.71
CA PRO A 660 -26.64 0.68 11.01
C PRO A 660 -26.65 -0.48 12.01
N PHE A 661 -25.81 -1.49 11.78
CA PHE A 661 -25.54 -2.55 12.76
C PHE A 661 -24.16 -2.46 13.40
N THR A 662 -23.27 -1.68 12.82
CA THR A 662 -21.90 -1.45 13.31
C THR A 662 -21.72 0.00 13.73
N ASP A 663 -20.86 0.22 14.71
CA ASP A 663 -20.62 1.55 15.26
C ASP A 663 -19.89 2.46 14.25
N ARG A 664 -20.38 3.70 14.12
CA ARG A 664 -19.78 4.72 13.27
C ARG A 664 -18.46 5.24 13.83
N ASP A 665 -18.27 5.23 15.15
CA ASP A 665 -17.02 5.71 15.77
C ASP A 665 -15.87 4.72 15.53
N LYS A 666 -16.23 3.45 15.27
CA LYS A 666 -15.34 2.37 14.86
C LYS A 666 -15.05 2.41 13.35
N THR A 667 -16.11 2.44 12.55
CA THR A 667 -15.99 2.30 11.09
C THR A 667 -15.67 3.59 10.35
N GLY A 668 -16.03 4.74 10.93
CA GLY A 668 -15.94 6.06 10.31
C GLY A 668 -16.83 6.23 9.08
N VAL A 669 -17.95 5.49 8.98
CA VAL A 669 -18.86 5.48 7.83
C VAL A 669 -20.25 5.98 8.22
N ASP A 670 -20.71 7.02 7.53
CA ASP A 670 -22.05 7.61 7.67
C ASP A 670 -22.84 7.52 6.34
N LEU A 671 -24.17 7.65 6.44
CA LEU A 671 -25.03 7.97 5.30
C LEU A 671 -24.97 9.48 5.06
N TRP A 672 -24.64 9.88 3.83
CA TRP A 672 -24.60 11.28 3.39
C TRP A 672 -25.75 11.53 2.43
N CYS A 673 -26.48 12.61 2.62
CA CYS A 673 -27.63 12.99 1.81
C CYS A 673 -27.58 14.49 1.51
N GLU A 674 -28.07 14.90 0.33
CA GLU A 674 -28.37 16.32 0.06
C GLU A 674 -29.48 16.81 0.99
N SER A 675 -29.45 18.10 1.35
CA SER A 675 -30.50 18.72 2.18
C SER A 675 -31.86 18.76 1.47
N LYS A 676 -31.84 18.79 0.15
CA LYS A 676 -33.00 18.71 -0.74
C LYS A 676 -32.56 18.29 -2.14
N CYS A 677 -33.54 17.89 -2.97
CA CYS A 677 -33.31 17.45 -4.34
C CYS A 677 -32.49 18.47 -5.14
N GLU A 678 -31.39 18.02 -5.76
CA GLU A 678 -30.49 18.82 -6.62
C GLU A 678 -29.72 19.96 -5.91
N ALA A 679 -29.65 19.97 -4.58
CA ALA A 679 -28.90 21.00 -3.84
C ALA A 679 -27.38 20.77 -3.84
N ASP A 680 -26.91 19.54 -4.05
CA ASP A 680 -25.50 19.14 -4.05
C ASP A 680 -24.72 19.54 -2.78
N ASP A 681 -25.42 19.65 -1.64
CA ASP A 681 -24.94 20.14 -0.34
C ASP A 681 -24.95 19.05 0.74
N TYR A 682 -24.23 17.96 0.48
CA TYR A 682 -24.28 16.77 1.32
C TYR A 682 -23.87 16.99 2.78
N HIS A 683 -24.65 16.45 3.70
CA HIS A 683 -24.33 16.35 5.13
C HIS A 683 -24.52 14.90 5.63
N PRO A 684 -23.81 14.50 6.70
CA PRO A 684 -23.98 13.18 7.29
C PRO A 684 -25.26 13.13 8.12
N ILE A 685 -26.09 12.10 7.91
CA ILE A 685 -27.18 11.76 8.81
C ILE A 685 -26.64 10.73 9.81
N VAL A 686 -26.44 11.17 11.04
CA VAL A 686 -25.77 10.39 12.09
C VAL A 686 -26.78 9.45 12.76
N ALA A 687 -26.48 8.16 12.77
CA ALA A 687 -27.23 7.16 13.53
C ALA A 687 -26.27 6.14 14.16
N LYS A 688 -26.64 5.64 15.33
CA LYS A 688 -25.95 4.54 16.04
C LYS A 688 -26.74 3.23 15.91
N PRO A 689 -26.14 2.07 16.18
CA PRO A 689 -26.89 0.81 16.29
C PRO A 689 -28.09 0.98 17.25
N GLY A 690 -29.25 0.46 16.83
CA GLY A 690 -30.54 0.67 17.50
C GLY A 690 -31.34 1.89 17.00
N GLN A 691 -30.85 2.59 15.98
CA GLN A 691 -31.55 3.70 15.33
C GLN A 691 -31.86 3.42 13.87
N VAL A 692 -32.87 4.13 13.34
CA VAL A 692 -33.30 4.10 11.95
C VAL A 692 -33.22 5.51 11.40
N ILE A 693 -32.61 5.66 10.22
CA ILE A 693 -32.67 6.89 9.43
C ILE A 693 -33.80 6.77 8.42
N ALA A 694 -34.72 7.72 8.39
CA ALA A 694 -35.70 7.90 7.32
C ALA A 694 -35.34 9.13 6.49
N PHE A 695 -35.28 8.99 5.16
CA PHE A 695 -34.90 10.07 4.25
C PHE A 695 -35.46 9.86 2.84
N HIS A 696 -35.58 10.93 2.05
CA HIS A 696 -36.14 10.86 0.69
C HIS A 696 -35.10 10.51 -0.38
N GLY A 697 -34.50 9.31 -0.28
CA GLY A 697 -33.43 8.85 -1.18
C GLY A 697 -33.86 8.66 -2.65
N SER A 698 -35.16 8.60 -2.93
CA SER A 698 -35.71 8.65 -4.30
C SER A 698 -35.43 9.98 -5.00
N ALA A 699 -35.45 11.11 -4.29
CA ALA A 699 -35.17 12.43 -4.84
C ALA A 699 -33.78 12.95 -4.50
N CYS A 700 -33.42 12.97 -3.22
CA CYS A 700 -32.15 13.48 -2.75
C CYS A 700 -31.03 12.51 -3.10
N ARG A 701 -29.94 13.04 -3.67
CA ARG A 701 -28.76 12.22 -3.92
C ARG A 701 -28.12 11.87 -2.60
N HIS A 702 -27.77 10.60 -2.47
CA HIS A 702 -27.17 10.08 -1.25
C HIS A 702 -26.06 9.10 -1.59
N TYR A 703 -25.17 8.91 -0.62
CA TYR A 703 -24.09 7.95 -0.67
C TYR A 703 -23.61 7.61 0.72
N VAL A 704 -22.64 6.71 0.79
CA VAL A 704 -21.93 6.39 2.02
C VAL A 704 -20.46 6.67 1.78
N ASN A 705 -19.79 7.32 2.72
CA ASN A 705 -18.38 7.65 2.53
C ASN A 705 -17.53 6.38 2.50
N ARG A 706 -16.30 6.51 1.96
CA ARG A 706 -15.33 5.41 1.97
C ARG A 706 -15.02 4.96 3.40
N ASN A 707 -14.87 3.65 3.59
CA ASN A 707 -14.45 3.07 4.85
C ASN A 707 -12.93 3.08 4.94
N LYS A 708 -12.39 4.03 5.72
CA LYS A 708 -10.95 4.17 5.95
C LYS A 708 -10.45 3.37 7.15
N SER A 709 -11.35 2.88 8.00
CA SER A 709 -11.01 2.09 9.17
C SER A 709 -10.59 0.68 8.78
N ASP A 710 -10.03 -0.08 9.70
CA ASP A 710 -9.73 -1.51 9.57
C ASP A 710 -10.90 -2.43 9.97
N GLN A 711 -12.06 -1.81 10.23
CA GLN A 711 -13.29 -2.45 10.68
C GLN A 711 -14.34 -2.43 9.58
N THR A 712 -15.16 -3.47 9.50
CA THR A 712 -16.20 -3.60 8.48
C THR A 712 -17.46 -2.89 8.92
N ARG A 713 -18.05 -2.07 8.04
CA ARG A 713 -19.39 -1.51 8.25
C ARG A 713 -20.43 -2.49 7.75
N VAL A 714 -21.44 -2.79 8.58
CA VAL A 714 -22.62 -3.57 8.21
C VAL A 714 -23.88 -2.74 8.46
N SER A 715 -24.79 -2.73 7.48
CA SER A 715 -26.08 -2.01 7.59
C SER A 715 -27.16 -2.67 6.75
N MET A 716 -28.40 -2.28 6.99
CA MET A 716 -29.57 -2.65 6.20
C MET A 716 -30.25 -1.42 5.59
N ASP A 717 -30.76 -1.52 4.36
CA ASP A 717 -31.61 -0.50 3.74
C ASP A 717 -32.82 -1.10 3.01
N PHE A 718 -33.95 -0.41 3.09
CA PHE A 718 -35.20 -0.76 2.42
C PHE A 718 -36.01 0.49 2.09
N ARG A 719 -37.03 0.35 1.24
CA ARG A 719 -37.94 1.45 0.86
C ARG A 719 -39.38 1.09 1.21
N VAL A 720 -40.18 2.12 1.50
CA VAL A 720 -41.62 1.99 1.71
C VAL A 720 -42.34 2.99 0.81
N GLY A 721 -43.18 2.47 -0.09
CA GLY A 721 -44.10 3.27 -0.89
C GLY A 721 -45.46 3.43 -0.21
N VAL A 722 -46.16 4.54 -0.47
CA VAL A 722 -47.50 4.80 0.08
C VAL A 722 -48.54 4.91 -1.04
N GLU A 723 -49.63 4.16 -0.93
CA GLU A 723 -50.74 4.21 -1.90
C GLU A 723 -51.25 5.64 -2.08
N GLY A 724 -51.48 6.05 -3.33
CA GLY A 724 -51.85 7.41 -3.68
C GLY A 724 -50.67 8.29 -4.11
N TRP A 725 -49.45 7.98 -3.62
CA TRP A 725 -48.19 8.60 -4.05
C TRP A 725 -47.27 7.62 -4.78
N PHE A 726 -47.41 6.33 -4.50
CA PHE A 726 -46.68 5.20 -5.05
C PHE A 726 -47.62 4.28 -5.84
N ASP A 727 -47.13 3.76 -6.96
CA ASP A 727 -47.83 2.79 -7.81
C ASP A 727 -47.06 1.45 -7.82
N PRO A 728 -47.55 0.40 -7.15
CA PRO A 728 -46.87 -0.90 -7.09
C PRO A 728 -46.81 -1.63 -8.44
N ALA A 729 -47.64 -1.23 -9.43
CA ALA A 729 -47.65 -1.80 -10.77
C ALA A 729 -46.72 -1.05 -11.74
N TRP A 730 -46.14 0.07 -11.31
CA TRP A 730 -45.19 0.81 -12.11
C TRP A 730 -43.84 0.08 -12.18
N ALA A 731 -43.24 0.08 -13.37
CA ALA A 731 -41.87 -0.39 -13.56
C ALA A 731 -41.18 0.51 -14.59
N MET A 732 -39.92 0.87 -14.32
CA MET A 732 -39.12 1.60 -15.29
C MET A 732 -38.86 0.76 -16.55
N LYS A 733 -38.98 1.39 -17.73
CA LYS A 733 -38.69 0.74 -19.00
C LYS A 733 -37.22 0.30 -19.06
N GLY A 734 -36.98 -1.01 -19.24
CA GLY A 734 -35.64 -1.60 -19.31
C GLY A 734 -35.14 -2.25 -18.01
N THR A 735 -35.95 -2.25 -16.96
CA THR A 735 -35.69 -3.01 -15.72
C THR A 735 -36.07 -4.48 -15.93
N THR A 736 -35.15 -5.41 -15.67
CA THR A 736 -35.40 -6.85 -15.83
C THR A 736 -35.92 -7.53 -14.57
N ASP A 737 -35.56 -7.01 -13.39
CA ASP A 737 -36.02 -7.49 -12.07
C ASP A 737 -36.25 -6.29 -11.15
N ASP A 738 -37.41 -6.26 -10.49
CA ASP A 738 -37.79 -5.26 -9.47
C ASP A 738 -37.82 -5.93 -8.07
N HIS A 739 -37.80 -5.15 -6.98
CA HIS A 739 -37.81 -5.65 -5.63
C HIS A 739 -39.18 -6.29 -5.32
N GLY A 740 -39.15 -7.40 -4.56
CA GLY A 740 -40.35 -7.91 -3.92
C GLY A 740 -40.90 -6.87 -2.94
N ARG A 741 -42.22 -6.82 -2.81
CA ARG A 741 -42.91 -5.88 -1.92
C ARG A 741 -43.99 -6.61 -1.13
N LYS A 742 -44.18 -6.21 0.12
CA LYS A 742 -45.30 -6.66 0.96
C LYS A 742 -46.23 -5.49 1.19
N GLU A 743 -47.52 -5.75 0.98
CA GLU A 743 -48.61 -4.79 1.17
C GLU A 743 -49.11 -4.88 2.61
N VAL A 744 -49.26 -3.73 3.26
CA VAL A 744 -49.83 -3.61 4.60
C VAL A 744 -50.78 -2.43 4.63
N LYS A 745 -51.98 -2.66 5.16
CA LYS A 745 -52.98 -1.62 5.37
C LYS A 745 -53.00 -1.27 6.85
N LEU A 746 -52.78 0.01 7.17
CA LEU A 746 -52.58 0.49 8.54
C LEU A 746 -53.43 1.69 8.87
#